data_AF-A0A1B9H199-F1
#
_entry.id   AF-A0A1B9H199-F1
#
_cell.length_a   1.000
_cell.length_b   1.000
_cell.length_c   1.000
_cell.angle_alpha   90.00
_cell.angle_beta   90.00
_cell.angle_gamma   90.00
#
_symmetry.space_group_name_H-M   'P 1'
#
loop_
_entity.id
_entity.type
_entity.pdbx_description
1 polymer ?
#
loop_
_entity_poly.entity_id
_entity_poly.type
_entity_poly.pdbx_seq_one_letter_code
_entity_poly.pdbx_strand_id
1 'polypeptide(L)'
;MRSTLIAGLLGLALTAPASASASSSSSSAASARHELAIDFRGLEGTRGENAQRPFEPLNRASSSSTSASEGEEVKSEWSFKPRKRPLKGRFLHVTDFHPDPHYQTGATFDTGCHRRPKKNKGKNGKGKGKKGKGLDEFSDDSEEAEDEDEVELHHENEGEEKGWAGTIMDKLKKKKKDKDGIDLAGKWGTAVSKCDSPMSLVNLTFDWLKKEWADEIDFIVWTGDNARHDIDRELPRSPREIFDLNRMMVGKMLDTFGTDIPIVPSIGNNDIWPHNVLAAGPNHITEEFLRIWSKFIPSDYDHVFERGAYFSVEVIPDRLAVISLNTLFWYDSNTLVDGCGERSNDPGALEMDWLDVQLSSFRERGMQVWLTGHVPPHMGYYYDNCYLRYGDLALRYQDTIVGHLFGHMNIDHFFFIDVDELEATPVSNGEVRTMGGQTLMEELRKDFEDMPSKKDIKLKDYIAVNVAASVIPTYLPGVRVFSYNITGLEDDRIDEDVFFRQTAQPRDTDEDNADQDEVNEDEEHEEPSVELTDEQRLDDLKKDRRPGHRHGRPKSDCSRPENEDKPHCVFKHKPRYYSKDSPSRSNRPLSPLGYTQFYLPKVNKQTEAVPEWFVEYTTFKRDVLYPSTSSKKRKGPGKGPGGDAEQRNGTDYEIGEWGQPYPIPLHLLPAYDPTLFEQHQQEANPEEGKGDSPASKDHNNSDKDKDEGKESKLRRFERAIKKITPYKMPDLTIPNYVKLSRKLVAQEKMWDKFSQLM
;
A
#
# COMPACT_ATOMS: atom_id res chain seq x y z
N MET A 1 -34.85 38.15 -51.91
CA MET A 1 -35.22 39.48 -52.46
C MET A 1 -34.31 40.52 -51.82
N ARG A 2 -33.87 41.54 -52.56
CA ARG A 2 -32.89 42.59 -52.13
C ARG A 2 -31.48 42.00 -51.92
N SER A 3 -30.43 42.39 -52.65
CA SER A 3 -29.75 43.72 -52.79
C SER A 3 -28.82 43.98 -51.59
N THR A 4 -27.56 44.43 -51.74
CA THR A 4 -26.93 45.16 -52.88
C THR A 4 -25.42 44.84 -53.01
N LEU A 5 -24.80 45.18 -54.15
CA LEU A 5 -23.34 45.16 -54.38
C LEU A 5 -22.61 46.26 -53.59
N ILE A 6 -21.28 46.11 -53.46
CA ILE A 6 -20.26 47.09 -53.88
C ILE A 6 -18.96 46.33 -54.25
N ALA A 7 -18.17 46.83 -55.20
CA ALA A 7 -16.91 46.21 -55.63
C ALA A 7 -15.91 47.23 -56.21
N GLY A 8 -14.61 46.93 -56.11
CA GLY A 8 -13.50 47.64 -56.76
C GLY A 8 -12.45 48.22 -55.79
N LEU A 9 -11.21 48.53 -56.23
CA LEU A 9 -10.58 48.33 -57.54
C LEU A 9 -9.04 48.60 -57.45
N LEU A 10 -8.23 47.88 -58.24
CA LEU A 10 -6.79 48.13 -58.56
C LEU A 10 -5.75 48.05 -57.39
N GLY A 11 -4.47 47.76 -57.62
CA GLY A 11 -3.78 47.24 -58.83
C GLY A 11 -2.29 47.64 -58.95
N LEU A 12 -1.44 46.72 -59.47
CA LEU A 12 0.00 46.87 -59.82
C LEU A 12 1.01 47.04 -58.65
N ALA A 13 2.33 46.77 -58.79
CA ALA A 13 3.06 45.75 -59.58
C ALA A 13 4.57 45.69 -59.19
N LEU A 14 5.17 44.50 -59.27
CA LEU A 14 6.59 44.15 -59.57
C LEU A 14 7.73 45.19 -59.37
N THR A 15 8.77 44.85 -58.57
CA THR A 15 10.13 44.47 -59.07
C THR A 15 11.13 44.25 -57.91
N ALA A 16 12.18 43.45 -58.17
CA ALA A 16 13.41 43.36 -57.36
C ALA A 16 14.58 44.05 -58.10
N PRO A 17 15.72 44.32 -57.43
CA PRO A 17 16.90 43.47 -57.68
C PRO A 17 17.75 43.20 -56.42
N ALA A 18 18.93 42.59 -56.58
CA ALA A 18 19.73 41.98 -55.50
C ALA A 18 21.20 42.46 -55.44
N SER A 19 21.87 42.14 -54.31
CA SER A 19 23.35 42.11 -54.10
C SER A 19 24.07 43.48 -54.09
N ALA A 20 25.24 43.65 -53.45
CA ALA A 20 26.23 42.66 -53.00
C ALA A 20 27.11 43.09 -51.78
N SER A 21 27.69 42.08 -51.12
CA SER A 21 29.03 42.04 -50.48
C SER A 21 29.57 43.20 -49.61
N ALA A 22 29.82 42.88 -48.33
CA ALA A 22 31.02 43.29 -47.59
C ALA A 22 31.41 42.15 -46.61
N SER A 23 32.69 42.05 -46.21
CA SER A 23 33.25 40.85 -45.55
C SER A 23 34.15 41.12 -44.35
N SER A 24 34.38 40.06 -43.56
CA SER A 24 35.60 39.76 -42.77
C SER A 24 35.63 40.05 -41.25
N SER A 25 36.62 39.43 -40.61
CA SER A 25 37.02 39.47 -39.19
C SER A 25 36.00 38.99 -38.15
N SER A 26 36.17 37.73 -37.74
CA SER A 26 35.89 37.30 -36.37
C SER A 26 37.02 37.76 -35.44
N SER A 27 36.68 38.16 -34.21
CA SER A 27 37.68 38.36 -33.14
C SER A 27 37.06 38.07 -31.78
N SER A 28 37.59 37.05 -31.09
CA SER A 28 37.27 36.76 -29.71
C SER A 28 38.02 37.71 -28.77
N ALA A 29 37.33 38.21 -27.73
CA ALA A 29 37.92 39.02 -26.67
C ALA A 29 37.85 38.25 -25.35
N ALA A 30 39.02 37.96 -24.77
CA ALA A 30 39.14 37.29 -23.47
C ALA A 30 39.77 38.22 -22.44
N SER A 31 39.24 38.24 -21.21
CA SER A 31 39.82 38.93 -20.06
C SER A 31 39.16 38.42 -18.77
N ALA A 32 39.86 38.09 -17.69
CA ALA A 32 41.28 37.73 -17.55
C ALA A 32 41.42 36.79 -16.34
N ARG A 33 42.39 35.88 -16.35
CA ARG A 33 42.76 35.11 -15.15
C ARG A 33 43.76 35.91 -14.31
N HIS A 34 43.71 35.72 -13.00
CA HIS A 34 44.80 36.09 -12.09
C HIS A 34 45.25 34.84 -11.34
N GLU A 35 46.44 34.37 -11.69
CA GLU A 35 47.17 33.36 -10.93
C GLU A 35 47.97 34.07 -9.83
N LEU A 36 47.89 33.57 -8.60
CA LEU A 36 48.83 33.94 -7.54
C LEU A 36 49.77 32.76 -7.32
N ALA A 37 50.92 32.81 -8.00
CA ALA A 37 52.04 31.91 -7.73
C ALA A 37 52.64 32.22 -6.35
N ILE A 38 52.88 31.18 -5.55
CA ILE A 38 53.63 31.28 -4.30
C ILE A 38 54.99 30.61 -4.52
N ASP A 39 56.04 31.43 -4.66
CA ASP A 39 57.43 30.97 -4.67
C ASP A 39 57.88 30.60 -3.25
N PHE A 40 58.60 29.50 -3.10
CA PHE A 40 59.13 28.99 -1.83
C PHE A 40 60.64 28.77 -1.94
N ARG A 41 61.43 29.50 -1.15
CA ARG A 41 62.88 29.33 -1.05
C ARG A 41 63.37 29.37 0.41
N GLY A 42 63.98 28.26 0.84
CA GLY A 42 64.70 28.14 2.12
C GLY A 42 63.79 27.85 3.33
N LEU A 43 64.14 26.96 4.26
CA LEU A 43 65.41 26.26 4.54
C LEU A 43 65.16 24.85 5.13
N GLU A 44 66.17 23.98 5.04
CA GLU A 44 66.53 22.86 5.97
C GLU A 44 65.36 22.05 6.59
N GLY A 45 65.02 20.84 6.12
CA GLY A 45 65.74 19.58 6.40
C GLY A 45 64.85 18.63 7.25
N THR A 46 64.97 17.29 7.30
CA THR A 46 65.88 16.31 6.68
C THR A 46 65.21 14.92 6.60
N ARG A 47 65.60 14.07 5.62
CA ARG A 47 65.37 12.59 5.52
C ARG A 47 63.91 12.06 5.49
N GLY A 48 63.55 11.09 4.65
CA GLY A 48 64.30 10.45 3.55
C GLY A 48 63.59 9.25 2.91
N GLU A 49 63.72 9.13 1.58
CA GLU A 49 63.66 7.92 0.70
C GLU A 49 62.42 6.99 0.79
N ASN A 50 61.58 6.93 -0.25
CA ASN A 50 61.68 6.09 -1.47
C ASN A 50 61.81 4.58 -1.16
N ALA A 51 60.87 3.66 -1.46
CA ALA A 51 59.97 3.41 -2.61
C ALA A 51 60.59 2.57 -3.74
N GLN A 52 59.97 1.40 -4.04
CA GLN A 52 59.76 0.84 -5.40
C GLN A 52 58.89 -0.43 -5.40
N ARG A 53 58.33 -0.77 -6.57
CA ARG A 53 57.62 -2.04 -6.92
C ARG A 53 58.64 -2.99 -7.63
N PRO A 54 58.30 -4.09 -8.37
CA PRO A 54 57.02 -4.82 -8.56
C PRO A 54 57.15 -6.38 -8.58
N PHE A 55 56.07 -7.06 -9.00
CA PHE A 55 55.96 -8.41 -9.57
C PHE A 55 55.94 -9.68 -8.68
N GLU A 56 55.17 -10.65 -9.19
CA GLU A 56 54.92 -12.03 -8.73
C GLU A 56 55.84 -13.01 -9.51
N PRO A 57 55.58 -14.33 -9.57
CA PRO A 57 55.10 -15.29 -8.55
C PRO A 57 56.05 -16.50 -8.42
N LEU A 58 55.81 -17.42 -7.46
CA LEU A 58 55.83 -18.89 -7.73
C LEU A 58 55.49 -19.78 -6.52
N ASN A 59 54.96 -20.97 -6.84
CA ASN A 59 54.69 -22.08 -5.93
C ASN A 59 55.97 -22.68 -5.32
N ARG A 60 55.90 -23.26 -4.10
CA ARG A 60 55.61 -24.71 -3.89
C ARG A 60 55.67 -25.11 -2.40
N ALA A 61 55.02 -26.24 -2.08
CA ALA A 61 55.02 -26.93 -0.78
C ALA A 61 56.43 -27.49 -0.39
N SER A 62 56.69 -28.07 0.79
CA SER A 62 55.81 -28.66 1.83
C SER A 62 56.54 -28.82 3.19
N SER A 63 55.80 -29.21 4.25
CA SER A 63 56.21 -30.13 5.36
C SER A 63 57.45 -29.81 6.24
N SER A 64 57.49 -30.06 7.56
CA SER A 64 56.47 -30.52 8.55
C SER A 64 57.10 -30.63 9.96
N SER A 65 56.32 -30.32 11.02
CA SER A 65 56.58 -30.69 12.44
C SER A 65 57.86 -30.10 13.10
N THR A 66 57.99 -29.96 14.43
CA THR A 66 57.21 -30.46 15.59
C THR A 66 56.85 -29.35 16.61
N SER A 67 55.89 -29.64 17.49
CA SER A 67 55.29 -28.74 18.49
C SER A 67 56.09 -28.53 19.80
N ALA A 68 55.90 -27.37 20.43
CA ALA A 68 55.64 -27.26 21.88
C ALA A 68 54.90 -25.95 22.24
N SER A 69 54.11 -26.00 23.31
CA SER A 69 53.48 -24.94 24.11
C SER A 69 54.26 -23.61 24.24
N GLU A 70 53.64 -22.43 24.42
CA GLU A 70 52.22 -22.12 24.70
C GLU A 70 51.91 -20.66 24.31
N GLY A 71 50.65 -20.36 23.94
CA GLY A 71 50.19 -19.01 23.65
C GLY A 71 48.68 -18.99 23.36
N GLU A 72 47.93 -18.15 24.06
CA GLU A 72 46.46 -18.10 23.97
C GLU A 72 46.00 -17.38 22.69
N GLU A 73 45.62 -18.14 21.66
CA GLU A 73 44.77 -17.59 20.60
C GLU A 73 43.37 -17.30 21.17
N VAL A 74 43.06 -16.01 21.31
CA VAL A 74 41.69 -15.54 21.55
C VAL A 74 40.87 -15.81 20.28
N LYS A 75 40.33 -17.03 20.17
CA LYS A 75 39.37 -17.38 19.13
C LYS A 75 38.11 -16.53 19.30
N SER A 76 37.86 -15.68 18.31
CA SER A 76 36.59 -14.96 18.18
C SER A 76 35.48 -15.95 17.79
N GLU A 77 34.93 -16.68 18.76
CA GLU A 77 33.72 -17.51 18.58
C GLU A 77 32.45 -16.65 18.43
N TRP A 78 32.45 -15.76 17.43
CA TRP A 78 31.23 -15.27 16.81
C TRP A 78 30.77 -16.29 15.76
N SER A 79 30.44 -17.50 16.22
CA SER A 79 29.74 -18.47 15.38
C SER A 79 28.30 -17.97 15.17
N PHE A 80 28.11 -17.11 14.18
CA PHE A 80 26.78 -16.65 13.80
C PHE A 80 25.96 -17.88 13.38
N LYS A 81 24.92 -18.17 14.15
CA LYS A 81 23.97 -19.25 13.88
C LYS A 81 22.63 -18.55 13.68
N PRO A 82 22.16 -18.38 12.43
CA PRO A 82 20.89 -17.68 12.17
C PRO A 82 19.78 -18.39 12.95
N ARG A 83 19.03 -17.61 13.72
CA ARG A 83 18.05 -18.08 14.72
C ARG A 83 16.73 -18.42 14.04
N LYS A 84 16.79 -19.44 13.16
CA LYS A 84 15.70 -19.93 12.29
C LYS A 84 14.33 -19.86 12.96
N ARG A 85 13.53 -18.88 12.53
CA ARG A 85 12.27 -18.50 13.19
C ARG A 85 11.13 -19.43 12.71
N PRO A 86 10.32 -20.01 13.62
CA PRO A 86 9.15 -20.78 13.22
C PRO A 86 8.04 -19.84 12.74
N LEU A 87 7.46 -20.15 11.58
CA LEU A 87 6.40 -19.35 10.97
C LEU A 87 5.20 -19.16 11.91
N LYS A 88 4.63 -17.96 11.89
CA LYS A 88 3.42 -17.57 12.62
C LYS A 88 2.16 -17.80 11.80
N GLY A 89 2.28 -17.80 10.47
CA GLY A 89 1.15 -17.80 9.55
C GLY A 89 0.43 -16.46 9.52
N ARG A 90 1.14 -15.34 9.75
CA ARG A 90 0.57 -13.97 9.85
C ARG A 90 1.50 -12.94 9.24
N PHE A 91 0.93 -11.93 8.58
CA PHE A 91 1.69 -10.79 8.04
C PHE A 91 0.94 -9.46 8.23
N LEU A 92 1.71 -8.38 8.32
CA LEU A 92 1.19 -7.02 8.51
C LEU A 92 0.94 -6.34 7.16
N HIS A 93 -0.18 -5.65 7.01
CA HIS A 93 -0.43 -4.70 5.92
C HIS A 93 -0.74 -3.32 6.51
N VAL A 94 0.10 -2.34 6.19
CA VAL A 94 0.00 -0.93 6.61
C VAL A 94 0.18 -0.01 5.41
N THR A 95 -0.45 1.17 5.45
CA THR A 95 -0.51 2.09 4.32
C THR A 95 -0.82 3.50 4.78
N ASP A 96 -0.46 4.49 3.95
CA ASP A 96 -0.92 5.89 4.01
C ASP A 96 -0.75 6.47 5.43
N PHE A 97 0.51 6.59 5.86
CA PHE A 97 0.84 7.12 7.18
C PHE A 97 0.71 8.64 7.25
N HIS A 98 1.05 9.35 6.16
CA HIS A 98 1.04 10.82 6.06
C HIS A 98 1.53 11.56 7.33
N PRO A 99 2.77 11.33 7.79
CA PRO A 99 3.37 12.13 8.86
C PRO A 99 3.44 13.61 8.48
N ASP A 100 2.81 14.46 9.29
CA ASP A 100 2.88 15.92 9.18
C ASP A 100 3.72 16.53 10.32
N PRO A 101 4.91 17.09 10.01
CA PRO A 101 5.74 17.84 10.96
C PRO A 101 5.14 19.20 11.37
N HIS A 102 4.21 19.75 10.59
CA HIS A 102 3.63 21.08 10.79
C HIS A 102 2.33 21.05 11.62
N TYR A 103 1.77 19.87 11.88
CA TYR A 103 0.53 19.68 12.64
C TYR A 103 0.57 20.36 14.02
N GLN A 104 -0.39 21.23 14.29
CA GLN A 104 -0.55 21.91 15.57
C GLN A 104 -1.89 21.55 16.24
N THR A 105 -1.84 20.95 17.43
CA THR A 105 -3.03 20.76 18.27
C THR A 105 -3.75 22.10 18.50
N GLY A 106 -5.06 22.15 18.28
CA GLY A 106 -5.87 23.37 18.31
C GLY A 106 -5.82 24.25 17.06
N ALA A 107 -5.24 23.78 15.94
CA ALA A 107 -5.33 24.41 14.63
C ALA A 107 -6.68 24.18 13.92
N THR A 108 -6.95 24.93 12.84
CA THR A 108 -8.13 24.72 11.98
C THR A 108 -7.87 23.70 10.88
N PHE A 109 -8.90 22.95 10.47
CA PHE A 109 -8.76 21.97 9.39
C PHE A 109 -8.51 22.62 8.02
N ASP A 110 -8.97 23.86 7.83
CA ASP A 110 -8.80 24.64 6.59
C ASP A 110 -7.33 25.00 6.30
N THR A 111 -6.45 24.87 7.30
CA THR A 111 -5.00 25.08 7.18
C THR A 111 -4.21 23.78 7.29
N GLY A 112 -4.82 22.63 6.98
CA GLY A 112 -4.19 21.31 7.13
C GLY A 112 -3.89 20.93 8.58
N CYS A 113 -4.53 21.59 9.56
CA CYS A 113 -4.12 21.59 10.97
C CYS A 113 -2.74 22.23 11.26
N HIS A 114 -2.16 23.01 10.34
CA HIS A 114 -0.90 23.71 10.60
C HIS A 114 -1.06 24.97 11.46
N ARG A 115 -2.20 25.70 11.39
CA ARG A 115 -2.31 27.07 11.92
C ARG A 115 -3.53 27.30 12.81
N ARG A 116 -3.32 27.98 13.95
CA ARG A 116 -4.35 28.28 14.96
C ARG A 116 -5.22 29.49 14.59
N PRO A 117 -6.52 29.51 14.92
CA PRO A 117 -7.41 30.61 14.59
C PRO A 117 -6.95 31.91 15.26
N LYS A 118 -6.92 33.01 14.48
CA LYS A 118 -6.58 34.35 14.98
C LYS A 118 -7.67 34.81 15.95
N LYS A 119 -7.34 35.00 17.23
CA LYS A 119 -8.29 35.49 18.25
C LYS A 119 -8.80 36.88 17.88
N ASN A 120 -10.09 36.98 17.57
CA ASN A 120 -10.76 38.27 17.38
C ASN A 120 -10.67 39.09 18.68
N LYS A 121 -9.88 40.18 18.65
CA LYS A 121 -9.96 41.24 19.66
C LYS A 121 -11.33 41.89 19.53
N GLY A 122 -12.27 41.50 20.40
CA GLY A 122 -13.69 41.81 20.24
C GLY A 122 -13.97 43.31 20.10
N LYS A 123 -14.87 43.66 19.16
CA LYS A 123 -15.51 44.98 19.10
C LYS A 123 -16.43 45.15 20.31
N ASN A 124 -15.85 45.50 21.46
CA ASN A 124 -16.60 45.77 22.69
C ASN A 124 -17.65 46.86 22.45
N GLY A 125 -18.87 46.64 22.98
CA GLY A 125 -20.07 47.34 22.54
C GLY A 125 -20.11 48.84 22.87
N LYS A 126 -20.90 49.60 22.09
CA LYS A 126 -21.21 51.02 22.30
C LYS A 126 -22.09 51.24 23.57
N GLY A 127 -21.49 51.10 24.74
CA GLY A 127 -22.06 51.60 25.99
C GLY A 127 -22.00 53.13 26.04
N LYS A 128 -23.15 53.80 26.27
CA LYS A 128 -23.21 55.26 26.41
C LYS A 128 -22.64 55.71 27.77
N GLY A 129 -21.43 56.29 27.78
CA GLY A 129 -20.77 56.82 28.99
C GLY A 129 -20.09 58.19 28.74
N LYS A 130 -20.17 59.13 29.69
CA LYS A 130 -19.80 60.54 29.50
C LYS A 130 -18.30 60.84 29.71
N LYS A 131 -17.74 61.64 28.78
CA LYS A 131 -16.72 62.71 28.93
C LYS A 131 -15.56 62.55 29.95
N GLY A 132 -14.33 62.49 29.42
CA GLY A 132 -13.08 63.01 30.01
C GLY A 132 -12.35 63.93 29.00
N LYS A 133 -11.26 64.61 29.37
CA LYS A 133 -10.50 65.55 28.49
C LYS A 133 -8.98 65.23 28.44
N GLY A 134 -8.35 65.58 27.31
CA GLY A 134 -6.91 65.55 27.03
C GLY A 134 -6.69 65.03 25.59
N LEU A 135 -6.21 65.79 24.59
CA LEU A 135 -4.96 66.57 24.45
C LEU A 135 -3.73 65.64 24.47
N ASP A 136 -2.84 65.50 23.47
CA ASP A 136 -2.67 65.97 22.07
C ASP A 136 -1.67 64.97 21.38
N GLU A 137 -1.32 64.89 20.07
CA GLU A 137 -1.61 65.59 18.78
C GLU A 137 -1.21 64.65 17.58
N PHE A 138 -1.34 65.11 16.31
CA PHE A 138 -0.70 64.73 15.00
C PHE A 138 -0.20 63.27 14.66
N SER A 139 -0.26 62.76 13.40
CA SER A 139 -0.80 63.26 12.11
C SER A 139 -1.18 62.10 11.15
N ASP A 140 -1.92 62.45 10.09
CA ASP A 140 -2.00 61.78 8.77
C ASP A 140 -0.60 61.51 8.17
N ASP A 141 -0.38 60.61 7.19
CA ASP A 141 -0.97 60.60 5.84
C ASP A 141 -1.32 59.20 5.26
N SER A 142 -2.05 59.22 4.14
CA SER A 142 -2.53 58.06 3.38
C SER A 142 -2.36 58.26 1.87
N GLU A 143 -2.02 57.20 1.15
CA GLU A 143 -2.22 57.12 -0.31
C GLU A 143 -3.07 55.88 -0.65
N GLU A 144 -3.97 56.07 -1.60
CA GLU A 144 -4.94 55.07 -2.08
C GLU A 144 -4.37 54.33 -3.30
N ALA A 145 -4.81 53.10 -3.52
CA ALA A 145 -4.62 52.37 -4.77
C ALA A 145 -5.98 51.76 -5.15
N GLU A 146 -6.39 51.95 -6.39
CA GLU A 146 -7.79 51.82 -6.83
C GLU A 146 -8.18 50.36 -7.11
N ASP A 147 -9.44 50.01 -6.85
CA ASP A 147 -10.05 48.73 -7.23
C ASP A 147 -10.34 48.68 -8.74
N GLU A 148 -10.08 47.56 -9.42
CA GLU A 148 -10.76 47.23 -10.68
C GLU A 148 -10.91 45.69 -10.87
N ASP A 149 -12.10 45.30 -11.32
CA ASP A 149 -12.55 44.00 -11.84
C ASP A 149 -12.39 42.70 -10.99
N GLU A 150 -13.34 42.49 -10.06
CA GLU A 150 -13.79 41.13 -9.70
C GLU A 150 -14.52 40.46 -10.87
N VAL A 151 -14.10 39.25 -11.26
CA VAL A 151 -14.89 38.37 -12.14
C VAL A 151 -15.66 37.36 -11.27
N GLU A 152 -16.96 37.58 -11.08
CA GLU A 152 -17.84 36.65 -10.36
C GLU A 152 -17.98 35.31 -11.10
N LEU A 153 -17.22 34.30 -10.69
CA LEU A 153 -17.51 32.91 -11.03
C LEU A 153 -18.69 32.41 -10.17
N HIS A 154 -19.90 32.53 -10.72
CA HIS A 154 -21.11 31.97 -10.12
C HIS A 154 -21.03 30.44 -10.03
N HIS A 155 -20.73 29.92 -8.84
CA HIS A 155 -21.05 28.53 -8.51
C HIS A 155 -22.55 28.39 -8.29
N GLU A 156 -23.26 27.91 -9.33
CA GLU A 156 -24.67 27.55 -9.23
C GLU A 156 -24.86 26.43 -8.18
N ASN A 157 -25.82 26.61 -7.28
CA ASN A 157 -26.15 25.60 -6.26
C ASN A 157 -27.07 24.53 -6.86
N GLU A 158 -26.50 23.56 -7.58
CA GLU A 158 -27.22 22.31 -7.86
C GLU A 158 -27.37 21.52 -6.56
N GLY A 159 -28.61 21.14 -6.24
CA GLY A 159 -28.96 20.54 -4.96
C GLY A 159 -28.75 19.03 -4.93
N GLU A 160 -27.52 18.59 -4.64
CA GLU A 160 -27.25 17.18 -4.36
C GLU A 160 -28.13 16.64 -3.21
N GLU A 161 -28.84 15.53 -3.44
CA GLU A 161 -29.44 14.77 -2.34
C GLU A 161 -28.33 14.15 -1.48
N LYS A 162 -28.31 14.49 -0.19
CA LYS A 162 -27.24 14.05 0.73
C LYS A 162 -27.16 12.53 0.84
N GLY A 163 -26.20 11.93 0.14
CA GLY A 163 -25.89 10.51 0.22
C GLY A 163 -25.57 10.00 1.64
N TRP A 164 -25.49 8.67 1.78
CA TRP A 164 -25.26 7.97 3.05
C TRP A 164 -24.09 8.55 3.87
N ALA A 165 -22.97 8.85 3.19
CA ALA A 165 -21.80 9.51 3.78
C ALA A 165 -22.17 10.84 4.46
N GLY A 166 -22.85 11.76 3.77
CA GLY A 166 -23.33 13.04 4.34
C GLY A 166 -24.21 12.84 5.58
N THR A 167 -25.03 11.78 5.58
CA THR A 167 -25.91 11.42 6.71
C THR A 167 -25.15 10.80 7.90
N ILE A 168 -24.00 10.16 7.70
CA ILE A 168 -23.08 9.74 8.79
C ILE A 168 -22.20 10.90 9.27
N MET A 169 -21.70 11.72 8.35
CA MET A 169 -20.95 12.95 8.63
C MET A 169 -21.74 13.87 9.57
N ASP A 170 -23.00 14.15 9.27
CA ASP A 170 -23.86 15.01 10.11
C ASP A 170 -24.31 14.34 11.43
N LYS A 171 -24.02 13.04 11.63
CA LYS A 171 -24.13 12.35 12.94
C LYS A 171 -22.81 12.43 13.73
N LEU A 172 -21.66 12.35 13.07
CA LEU A 172 -20.33 12.43 13.71
C LEU A 172 -19.97 13.87 14.11
N LYS A 173 -20.32 14.87 13.30
CA LYS A 173 -20.16 16.33 13.55
C LYS A 173 -20.89 16.84 14.81
N LYS A 174 -21.76 16.04 15.46
CA LYS A 174 -22.54 16.44 16.65
C LYS A 174 -21.74 16.42 17.97
N LYS A 175 -20.47 16.83 17.97
CA LYS A 175 -19.60 16.88 19.16
C LYS A 175 -18.84 18.20 19.24
N LYS A 176 -19.25 19.05 20.19
CA LYS A 176 -18.53 20.25 20.70
C LYS A 176 -17.59 20.94 19.70
N LYS A 177 -18.20 21.73 18.82
CA LYS A 177 -17.59 22.98 18.32
C LYS A 177 -17.14 23.85 19.51
N ASP A 178 -16.11 24.67 19.32
CA ASP A 178 -15.81 25.75 20.29
C ASP A 178 -16.94 26.80 20.30
N LYS A 179 -16.91 27.75 21.23
CA LYS A 179 -17.90 28.82 21.42
C LYS A 179 -18.21 29.60 20.14
N ASP A 180 -17.21 29.73 19.26
CA ASP A 180 -17.29 30.47 18.00
C ASP A 180 -17.63 29.56 16.79
N GLY A 181 -17.96 28.28 17.01
CA GLY A 181 -18.43 27.35 15.97
C GLY A 181 -17.36 26.57 15.20
N ILE A 182 -16.08 26.80 15.50
CA ILE A 182 -14.93 26.23 14.79
C ILE A 182 -14.60 24.81 15.29
N ASP A 183 -14.21 23.93 14.37
CA ASP A 183 -13.69 22.58 14.66
C ASP A 183 -12.14 22.63 14.71
N LEU A 184 -11.54 22.03 15.76
CA LEU A 184 -10.13 22.29 16.13
C LEU A 184 -9.34 21.00 16.42
N ALA A 185 -8.12 20.94 15.88
CA ALA A 185 -7.23 19.77 15.84
C ALA A 185 -6.99 19.08 17.21
N GLY A 186 -7.19 17.76 17.26
CA GLY A 186 -6.89 16.91 18.41
C GLY A 186 -5.39 16.64 18.59
N LYS A 187 -4.98 16.15 19.77
CA LYS A 187 -3.57 15.83 20.10
C LYS A 187 -3.04 14.58 19.36
N TRP A 188 -3.94 13.65 19.03
CA TRP A 188 -3.62 12.31 18.49
C TRP A 188 -4.15 12.15 17.05
N GLY A 189 -4.18 13.24 16.29
CA GLY A 189 -4.88 13.33 15.01
C GLY A 189 -6.35 13.72 15.17
N THR A 190 -7.06 13.87 14.06
CA THR A 190 -8.49 14.22 14.05
C THR A 190 -9.22 13.48 12.92
N ALA A 191 -9.74 12.27 13.23
CA ALA A 191 -10.46 11.45 12.24
C ALA A 191 -11.59 12.23 11.57
N VAL A 192 -11.87 11.96 10.29
CA VAL A 192 -12.97 12.64 9.57
C VAL A 192 -12.69 14.16 9.45
N SER A 193 -11.46 14.48 9.07
CA SER A 193 -11.00 15.83 8.71
C SER A 193 -10.10 15.78 7.46
N LYS A 194 -9.61 16.94 7.02
CA LYS A 194 -8.59 17.03 5.97
C LYS A 194 -7.15 16.91 6.50
N CYS A 195 -6.96 16.77 7.81
CA CYS A 195 -5.62 16.87 8.40
C CYS A 195 -4.87 15.55 8.37
N ASP A 196 -3.59 15.64 8.05
CA ASP A 196 -2.63 14.53 8.06
C ASP A 196 -2.28 14.05 9.48
N SER A 197 -1.45 13.01 9.60
CA SER A 197 -1.08 12.40 10.88
C SER A 197 -0.06 13.25 11.65
N PRO A 198 -0.38 13.74 12.86
CA PRO A 198 0.66 14.28 13.72
C PRO A 198 1.66 13.19 14.11
N MET A 199 2.91 13.58 14.32
CA MET A 199 3.97 12.68 14.80
C MET A 199 3.62 11.92 16.09
N SER A 200 2.69 12.43 16.92
CA SER A 200 2.13 11.73 18.09
C SER A 200 1.31 10.48 17.74
N LEU A 201 0.54 10.52 16.64
CA LEU A 201 -0.22 9.39 16.11
C LEU A 201 0.73 8.36 15.47
N VAL A 202 1.69 8.83 14.67
CA VAL A 202 2.69 7.95 14.03
C VAL A 202 3.53 7.23 15.09
N ASN A 203 4.04 7.93 16.10
CA ASN A 203 4.75 7.31 17.22
C ASN A 203 3.89 6.26 17.92
N LEU A 204 2.66 6.59 18.32
CA LEU A 204 1.74 5.67 19.00
C LEU A 204 1.40 4.42 18.17
N THR A 205 1.38 4.54 16.84
CA THR A 205 1.18 3.40 15.93
C THR A 205 2.37 2.45 15.98
N PHE A 206 3.59 2.96 15.86
CA PHE A 206 4.81 2.13 15.93
C PHE A 206 5.09 1.59 17.34
N ASP A 207 4.84 2.37 18.41
CA ASP A 207 4.95 1.89 19.79
C ASP A 207 4.03 0.68 20.05
N TRP A 208 2.83 0.66 19.46
CA TRP A 208 1.89 -0.46 19.52
C TRP A 208 2.34 -1.64 18.65
N LEU A 209 2.77 -1.40 17.41
CA LEU A 209 3.31 -2.46 16.53
C LEU A 209 4.53 -3.15 17.15
N LYS A 210 5.45 -2.39 17.72
CA LYS A 210 6.66 -2.90 18.41
C LYS A 210 6.32 -3.76 19.61
N LYS A 211 5.24 -3.42 20.33
CA LYS A 211 4.81 -4.10 21.56
C LYS A 211 3.97 -5.36 21.29
N GLU A 212 3.11 -5.35 20.28
CA GLU A 212 2.10 -6.41 20.09
C GLU A 212 2.33 -7.29 18.84
N TRP A 213 3.16 -6.85 17.89
CA TRP A 213 3.27 -7.49 16.57
C TRP A 213 4.67 -7.87 16.11
N ALA A 214 5.74 -7.24 16.63
CA ALA A 214 7.11 -7.46 16.16
C ALA A 214 7.55 -8.95 16.21
N ASP A 215 7.22 -9.66 17.29
CA ASP A 215 7.52 -11.10 17.43
C ASP A 215 6.43 -12.03 16.85
N GLU A 216 5.33 -11.47 16.34
CA GLU A 216 4.09 -12.20 16.01
C GLU A 216 3.76 -12.24 14.49
N ILE A 217 4.59 -11.66 13.63
CA ILE A 217 4.44 -11.67 12.15
C ILE A 217 5.65 -12.28 11.43
N ASP A 218 5.40 -12.75 10.21
CA ASP A 218 6.42 -13.35 9.32
C ASP A 218 7.03 -12.34 8.35
N PHE A 219 6.22 -11.39 7.85
CA PHE A 219 6.63 -10.34 6.90
C PHE A 219 5.69 -9.13 6.94
N ILE A 220 6.06 -8.06 6.23
CA ILE A 220 5.33 -6.79 6.18
C ILE A 220 5.12 -6.33 4.74
N VAL A 221 3.90 -5.89 4.44
CA VAL A 221 3.52 -5.18 3.21
C VAL A 221 3.20 -3.73 3.58
N TRP A 222 3.86 -2.77 2.92
CA TRP A 222 3.77 -1.34 3.24
C TRP A 222 3.47 -0.53 1.98
N THR A 223 2.19 -0.27 1.71
CA THR A 223 1.73 0.30 0.43
C THR A 223 1.83 1.83 0.34
N GLY A 224 2.96 2.39 0.81
CA GLY A 224 3.37 3.77 0.54
C GLY A 224 2.64 4.87 1.31
N ASP A 225 2.77 6.09 0.79
CA ASP A 225 2.22 7.38 1.24
C ASP A 225 2.70 7.81 2.63
N ASN A 226 3.98 8.22 2.62
CA ASN A 226 4.80 8.57 3.77
C ASN A 226 5.13 10.05 3.86
N ALA A 227 4.68 10.87 2.90
CA ALA A 227 4.66 12.33 3.01
C ALA A 227 3.22 12.85 3.12
N ARG A 228 3.01 13.89 3.92
CA ARG A 228 1.72 14.61 4.07
C ARG A 228 1.16 15.11 2.73
N HIS A 229 -0.04 15.69 2.74
CA HIS A 229 -0.64 16.35 1.58
C HIS A 229 -0.29 17.86 1.49
N ASP A 230 -0.45 18.44 0.30
CA ASP A 230 -0.29 19.88 0.02
C ASP A 230 -1.57 20.70 0.33
N ILE A 231 -2.16 20.48 1.52
CA ILE A 231 -3.42 21.12 1.93
C ILE A 231 -3.24 22.62 2.20
N ASP A 232 -2.17 23.00 2.89
CA ASP A 232 -1.86 24.39 3.20
C ASP A 232 -1.03 25.03 2.08
N ARG A 233 -1.67 25.89 1.29
CA ARG A 233 -1.04 26.60 0.17
C ARG A 233 0.09 27.55 0.59
N GLU A 234 0.21 27.91 1.87
CA GLU A 234 1.35 28.68 2.40
C GLU A 234 2.52 27.79 2.84
N LEU A 235 2.33 26.46 2.90
CA LEU A 235 3.33 25.46 3.28
C LEU A 235 3.31 24.25 2.30
N PRO A 236 3.54 24.48 0.98
CA PRO A 236 3.72 23.38 0.04
C PRO A 236 4.96 22.56 0.41
N ARG A 237 4.93 21.27 0.11
CA ARG A 237 6.03 20.34 0.33
C ARG A 237 7.21 20.67 -0.58
N SER A 238 8.36 20.13 -0.21
CA SER A 238 9.54 20.09 -1.08
C SER A 238 9.97 18.64 -1.29
N PRO A 239 10.69 18.31 -2.40
CA PRO A 239 11.29 16.99 -2.59
C PRO A 239 12.11 16.56 -1.37
N ARG A 240 12.84 17.49 -0.75
CA ARG A 240 13.61 17.24 0.47
C ARG A 240 12.72 16.80 1.64
N GLU A 241 11.59 17.49 1.88
CA GLU A 241 10.66 17.12 2.94
C GLU A 241 10.11 15.70 2.70
N ILE A 242 9.76 15.39 1.46
CA ILE A 242 9.24 14.08 1.05
C ILE A 242 10.28 12.97 1.28
N PHE A 243 11.56 13.19 0.92
CA PHE A 243 12.64 12.24 1.19
C PHE A 243 13.01 12.13 2.68
N ASP A 244 13.07 13.25 3.42
CA ASP A 244 13.38 13.25 4.85
C ASP A 244 12.24 12.59 5.67
N LEU A 245 10.97 12.70 5.24
CA LEU A 245 9.84 11.95 5.79
C LEU A 245 9.89 10.46 5.45
N ASN A 246 10.19 10.09 4.20
CA ASN A 246 10.36 8.69 3.81
C ASN A 246 11.51 8.02 4.60
N ARG A 247 12.66 8.68 4.73
CA ARG A 247 13.79 8.24 5.59
C ARG A 247 13.37 8.05 7.05
N MET A 248 12.58 8.97 7.59
CA MET A 248 12.04 8.88 8.95
C MET A 248 11.13 7.66 9.13
N MET A 249 10.27 7.36 8.15
CA MET A 249 9.40 6.19 8.14
C MET A 249 10.19 4.87 7.99
N VAL A 250 11.21 4.82 7.13
CA VAL A 250 12.15 3.68 7.05
C VAL A 250 12.84 3.45 8.39
N GLY A 251 13.32 4.51 9.05
CA GLY A 251 13.92 4.42 10.38
C GLY A 251 12.96 3.85 11.44
N LYS A 252 11.67 4.16 11.35
CA LYS A 252 10.63 3.60 12.23
C LYS A 252 10.35 2.14 11.96
N MET A 253 10.29 1.72 10.69
CA MET A 253 10.14 0.31 10.32
C MET A 253 11.31 -0.52 10.86
N LEU A 254 12.55 -0.06 10.64
CA LEU A 254 13.76 -0.75 11.09
C LEU A 254 13.90 -0.78 12.63
N ASP A 255 13.54 0.30 13.35
CA ASP A 255 13.51 0.28 14.82
C ASP A 255 12.43 -0.65 15.39
N THR A 256 11.32 -0.83 14.67
CA THR A 256 10.15 -1.62 15.14
C THR A 256 10.32 -3.11 14.87
N PHE A 257 10.87 -3.49 13.72
CA PHE A 257 10.88 -4.87 13.21
C PHE A 257 12.29 -5.42 12.93
N GLY A 258 13.34 -4.60 13.03
CA GLY A 258 14.71 -4.97 12.71
C GLY A 258 14.94 -5.13 11.20
N THR A 259 15.93 -5.95 10.85
CA THR A 259 16.34 -6.27 9.47
C THR A 259 15.92 -7.67 9.03
N ASP A 260 15.40 -8.48 9.95
CA ASP A 260 15.32 -9.94 9.81
C ASP A 260 13.87 -10.42 9.54
N ILE A 261 12.93 -9.47 9.52
CA ILE A 261 11.57 -9.61 9.01
C ILE A 261 11.53 -8.86 7.68
N PRO A 262 11.23 -9.52 6.55
CA PRO A 262 11.21 -8.84 5.25
C PRO A 262 10.07 -7.81 5.20
N ILE A 263 10.43 -6.58 4.85
CA ILE A 263 9.53 -5.43 4.71
C ILE A 263 9.48 -5.06 3.23
N VAL A 264 8.29 -5.05 2.65
CA VAL A 264 8.09 -4.82 1.22
C VAL A 264 7.30 -3.52 1.01
N PRO A 265 8.00 -2.38 0.85
CA PRO A 265 7.37 -1.10 0.52
C PRO A 265 6.94 -1.01 -0.96
N SER A 266 5.93 -0.17 -1.23
CA SER A 266 5.55 0.34 -2.56
C SER A 266 5.54 1.87 -2.55
N ILE A 267 5.77 2.52 -3.70
CA ILE A 267 5.74 3.99 -3.79
C ILE A 267 4.28 4.49 -3.79
N GLY A 268 3.98 5.47 -2.92
CA GLY A 268 2.72 6.18 -2.91
C GLY A 268 2.70 7.44 -3.80
N ASN A 269 1.51 7.94 -4.16
CA ASN A 269 1.39 9.09 -5.06
C ASN A 269 1.76 10.45 -4.40
N ASN A 270 1.80 10.50 -3.07
CA ASN A 270 2.37 11.59 -2.30
C ASN A 270 3.87 11.42 -2.00
N ASP A 271 4.46 10.23 -2.19
CA ASP A 271 5.89 9.95 -1.95
C ASP A 271 6.83 10.55 -3.02
N ILE A 272 6.28 11.19 -4.05
CA ILE A 272 7.02 11.75 -5.18
C ILE A 272 6.64 13.22 -5.45
N TRP A 273 7.46 13.92 -6.23
CA TRP A 273 7.28 15.35 -6.55
C TRP A 273 7.47 15.65 -8.04
N PRO A 274 6.52 16.31 -8.73
CA PRO A 274 5.22 16.78 -8.23
C PRO A 274 4.31 15.65 -7.74
N HIS A 275 3.23 15.94 -7.01
CA HIS A 275 2.23 14.95 -6.62
C HIS A 275 1.67 14.22 -7.87
N ASN A 276 1.55 12.89 -7.82
CA ASN A 276 1.29 11.98 -8.97
C ASN A 276 2.38 11.96 -10.08
N VAL A 277 3.27 12.97 -10.07
CA VAL A 277 4.28 13.40 -11.05
C VAL A 277 5.44 12.46 -11.41
N LEU A 278 5.28 11.16 -11.65
CA LEU A 278 6.44 10.25 -11.81
C LEU A 278 6.84 9.94 -13.26
N ALA A 279 7.97 10.52 -13.70
CA ALA A 279 8.65 10.13 -14.94
C ALA A 279 9.40 8.78 -14.82
N ALA A 280 9.66 8.14 -15.96
CA ALA A 280 10.50 6.94 -16.06
C ALA A 280 11.90 7.14 -15.44
N GLY A 281 12.47 6.09 -14.86
CA GLY A 281 13.85 6.07 -14.36
C GLY A 281 14.87 5.63 -15.43
N PRO A 282 16.19 5.82 -15.20
CA PRO A 282 16.79 6.37 -13.99
C PRO A 282 16.59 7.88 -13.85
N ASN A 283 16.21 8.33 -12.66
CA ASN A 283 16.10 9.75 -12.32
C ASN A 283 16.35 9.98 -10.82
N HIS A 284 16.48 11.25 -10.41
CA HIS A 284 16.79 11.63 -9.02
C HIS A 284 15.80 11.06 -7.99
N ILE A 285 14.53 10.81 -8.36
CA ILE A 285 13.55 10.21 -7.44
C ILE A 285 13.85 8.71 -7.27
N THR A 286 13.99 7.95 -8.35
CA THR A 286 14.28 6.51 -8.28
C THR A 286 15.64 6.21 -7.67
N GLU A 287 16.67 7.00 -8.00
CA GLU A 287 18.00 6.95 -7.37
C GLU A 287 17.95 7.16 -5.85
N GLU A 288 17.19 8.16 -5.38
CA GLU A 288 17.14 8.48 -3.95
C GLU A 288 16.27 7.47 -3.20
N PHE A 289 15.18 6.97 -3.79
CA PHE A 289 14.42 5.85 -3.24
C PHE A 289 15.23 4.56 -3.16
N LEU A 290 16.09 4.26 -4.14
CA LEU A 290 17.01 3.12 -4.09
C LEU A 290 17.96 3.22 -2.88
N ARG A 291 18.47 4.42 -2.58
CA ARG A 291 19.28 4.67 -1.36
C ARG A 291 18.44 4.50 -0.08
N ILE A 292 17.24 5.07 -0.04
CA ILE A 292 16.34 5.06 1.12
C ILE A 292 15.84 3.63 1.43
N TRP A 293 15.61 2.79 0.42
CA TRP A 293 15.12 1.40 0.53
C TRP A 293 16.21 0.33 0.31
N SER A 294 17.49 0.69 0.37
CA SER A 294 18.68 -0.20 0.27
C SER A 294 18.80 -1.28 1.38
N LYS A 295 17.76 -1.47 2.19
CA LYS A 295 17.59 -2.54 3.19
C LYS A 295 16.37 -3.42 2.95
N PHE A 296 15.58 -3.12 1.92
CA PHE A 296 14.33 -3.80 1.58
C PHE A 296 14.37 -4.36 0.15
N ILE A 297 15.06 -3.67 -0.76
CA ILE A 297 15.32 -4.12 -2.13
C ILE A 297 16.47 -5.14 -2.11
N PRO A 298 16.31 -6.36 -2.65
CA PRO A 298 17.42 -7.29 -2.87
C PRO A 298 18.32 -6.76 -3.98
N SER A 299 19.65 -6.91 -3.84
CA SER A 299 20.66 -6.36 -4.77
C SER A 299 20.44 -6.71 -6.25
N ASP A 300 19.87 -7.89 -6.49
CA ASP A 300 19.64 -8.42 -7.83
C ASP A 300 18.55 -7.60 -8.58
N TYR A 301 17.82 -6.71 -7.87
CA TYR A 301 16.87 -5.75 -8.41
C TYR A 301 17.38 -4.30 -8.50
N ASP A 302 18.61 -3.96 -8.08
CA ASP A 302 19.07 -2.55 -8.00
C ASP A 302 18.82 -1.78 -9.32
N HIS A 303 19.23 -2.32 -10.47
CA HIS A 303 19.00 -1.71 -11.79
C HIS A 303 17.56 -1.78 -12.31
N VAL A 304 16.73 -2.68 -11.78
CA VAL A 304 15.30 -2.75 -12.09
C VAL A 304 14.57 -1.64 -11.33
N PHE A 305 14.88 -1.51 -10.04
CA PHE A 305 14.35 -0.47 -9.17
C PHE A 305 14.81 0.93 -9.62
N GLU A 306 16.07 1.11 -10.03
CA GLU A 306 16.56 2.38 -10.54
C GLU A 306 15.76 2.87 -11.77
N ARG A 307 15.26 1.95 -12.61
CA ARG A 307 14.43 2.28 -13.79
C ARG A 307 12.94 2.40 -13.47
N GLY A 308 12.43 1.51 -12.62
CA GLY A 308 10.99 1.29 -12.46
C GLY A 308 10.43 1.50 -11.06
N ALA A 309 11.28 1.52 -10.02
CA ALA A 309 10.92 1.49 -8.60
C ALA A 309 10.00 0.31 -8.18
N TYR A 310 9.95 -0.75 -8.98
CA TYR A 310 9.31 -2.03 -8.70
C TYR A 310 10.36 -3.14 -8.50
N PHE A 311 10.03 -4.15 -7.71
CA PHE A 311 10.92 -5.25 -7.32
C PHE A 311 10.13 -6.41 -6.70
N SER A 312 10.78 -7.52 -6.36
CA SER A 312 10.14 -8.58 -5.57
C SER A 312 11.03 -9.09 -4.43
N VAL A 313 10.40 -9.70 -3.42
CA VAL A 313 11.07 -10.27 -2.24
C VAL A 313 10.50 -11.65 -1.93
N GLU A 314 11.37 -12.66 -1.80
CA GLU A 314 10.99 -13.97 -1.29
C GLU A 314 10.81 -13.93 0.24
N VAL A 315 9.62 -13.52 0.68
CA VAL A 315 9.26 -13.42 2.10
C VAL A 315 9.23 -14.79 2.80
N ILE A 316 9.06 -15.87 2.05
CA ILE A 316 9.39 -17.25 2.46
C ILE A 316 10.18 -17.89 1.31
N PRO A 317 11.50 -18.11 1.43
CA PRO A 317 12.36 -18.62 0.36
C PRO A 317 11.83 -19.91 -0.28
N ASP A 318 11.87 -19.99 -1.61
CA ASP A 318 11.37 -21.13 -2.42
C ASP A 318 9.90 -21.54 -2.11
N ARG A 319 9.09 -20.59 -1.61
CA ARG A 319 7.67 -20.80 -1.26
C ARG A 319 6.77 -19.63 -1.64
N LEU A 320 7.04 -18.45 -1.10
CA LEU A 320 6.16 -17.28 -1.16
C LEU A 320 6.98 -16.01 -1.42
N ALA A 321 6.61 -15.27 -2.46
CA ALA A 321 7.13 -13.94 -2.73
C ALA A 321 6.04 -12.87 -2.60
N VAL A 322 6.48 -11.62 -2.47
CA VAL A 322 5.65 -10.42 -2.67
C VAL A 322 6.30 -9.62 -3.79
N ILE A 323 5.50 -9.27 -4.80
CA ILE A 323 5.92 -8.38 -5.90
C ILE A 323 5.38 -6.98 -5.59
N SER A 324 6.28 -6.01 -5.46
CA SER A 324 5.94 -4.60 -5.25
C SER A 324 5.93 -3.86 -6.59
N LEU A 325 4.82 -3.20 -6.86
CA LEU A 325 4.46 -2.60 -8.15
C LEU A 325 4.42 -1.08 -8.02
N ASN A 326 4.92 -0.37 -9.03
CA ASN A 326 4.91 1.08 -9.10
C ASN A 326 3.67 1.56 -9.87
N THR A 327 2.52 1.43 -9.22
CA THR A 327 1.19 1.76 -9.76
C THR A 327 1.06 3.19 -10.32
N LEU A 328 2.01 4.09 -10.04
CA LEU A 328 2.04 5.44 -10.61
C LEU A 328 2.29 5.46 -12.12
N PHE A 329 2.94 4.45 -12.69
CA PHE A 329 3.04 4.33 -14.15
C PHE A 329 1.77 3.79 -14.81
N TRP A 330 0.77 3.41 -14.01
CA TRP A 330 -0.52 2.90 -14.49
C TRP A 330 -1.65 3.91 -14.22
N TYR A 331 -1.40 4.88 -13.34
CA TYR A 331 -2.34 5.88 -12.83
C TYR A 331 -2.58 7.01 -13.83
N ASP A 332 -3.84 7.23 -14.22
CA ASP A 332 -4.29 8.23 -15.21
C ASP A 332 -3.88 9.67 -14.89
N SER A 333 -3.65 9.93 -13.60
CA SER A 333 -3.28 11.23 -13.06
C SER A 333 -1.76 11.47 -13.12
N ASN A 334 -0.98 10.52 -13.63
CA ASN A 334 0.44 10.70 -13.96
C ASN A 334 0.60 11.14 -15.42
N THR A 335 0.57 12.44 -15.68
CA THR A 335 0.60 13.01 -17.05
C THR A 335 1.99 12.99 -17.73
N LEU A 336 2.90 12.09 -17.33
CA LEU A 336 4.19 11.84 -17.98
C LEU A 336 4.32 10.40 -18.52
N VAL A 337 3.23 9.63 -18.50
CA VAL A 337 3.14 8.30 -19.11
C VAL A 337 1.93 8.23 -20.06
N ASP A 338 2.06 7.44 -21.12
CA ASP A 338 1.00 7.14 -22.10
C ASP A 338 0.34 5.77 -21.82
N GLY A 339 0.76 5.11 -20.74
CA GLY A 339 0.22 3.86 -20.26
C GLY A 339 0.69 2.63 -21.02
N CYS A 340 0.04 1.51 -20.73
CA CYS A 340 0.58 0.17 -20.93
C CYS A 340 0.31 -0.41 -22.32
N GLY A 341 0.55 0.34 -23.41
CA GLY A 341 0.40 -0.17 -24.78
C GLY A 341 1.28 -1.39 -25.08
N GLU A 342 0.84 -2.30 -25.96
CA GLU A 342 1.71 -3.38 -26.44
C GLU A 342 2.91 -2.81 -27.22
N ARG A 343 4.11 -3.36 -26.96
CA ARG A 343 5.39 -2.94 -27.58
C ARG A 343 5.76 -1.46 -27.37
N SER A 344 5.12 -0.79 -26.40
CA SER A 344 5.49 0.55 -25.98
C SER A 344 6.73 0.53 -25.09
N ASN A 345 7.56 1.57 -25.19
CA ASN A 345 8.68 1.82 -24.25
C ASN A 345 8.25 2.67 -23.03
N ASP A 346 6.95 2.93 -22.88
CA ASP A 346 6.38 3.54 -21.68
C ASP A 346 6.71 2.71 -20.42
N PRO A 347 7.09 3.33 -19.29
CA PRO A 347 7.48 2.58 -18.09
C PRO A 347 6.36 1.67 -17.54
N GLY A 348 5.09 2.00 -17.75
CA GLY A 348 3.95 1.15 -17.38
C GLY A 348 3.83 -0.07 -18.29
N ALA A 349 4.08 0.07 -19.59
CA ALA A 349 4.16 -1.06 -20.51
C ALA A 349 5.31 -2.02 -20.17
N LEU A 350 6.48 -1.45 -19.87
CA LEU A 350 7.68 -2.19 -19.46
C LEU A 350 7.50 -2.91 -18.12
N GLU A 351 6.79 -2.31 -17.16
CA GLU A 351 6.44 -2.97 -15.89
C GLU A 351 5.50 -4.16 -16.11
N MET A 352 4.50 -4.04 -17.00
CA MET A 352 3.59 -5.14 -17.33
C MET A 352 4.31 -6.30 -18.03
N ASP A 353 5.30 -6.01 -18.88
CA ASP A 353 6.16 -7.04 -19.49
C ASP A 353 7.06 -7.72 -18.46
N TRP A 354 7.69 -6.94 -17.57
CA TRP A 354 8.47 -7.47 -16.44
C TRP A 354 7.61 -8.34 -15.53
N LEU A 355 6.37 -7.94 -15.23
CA LEU A 355 5.44 -8.68 -14.38
C LEU A 355 5.02 -10.03 -15.00
N ASP A 356 4.82 -10.11 -16.32
CA ASP A 356 4.57 -11.38 -17.01
C ASP A 356 5.75 -12.35 -16.83
N VAL A 357 6.99 -11.83 -16.95
CA VAL A 357 8.24 -12.61 -16.76
C VAL A 357 8.42 -13.04 -15.30
N GLN A 358 8.20 -12.15 -14.31
CA GLN A 358 8.27 -12.52 -12.89
C GLN A 358 7.25 -13.61 -12.55
N LEU A 359 6.00 -13.45 -13.04
CA LEU A 359 4.94 -14.42 -12.79
C LEU A 359 5.22 -15.78 -13.43
N SER A 360 5.80 -15.84 -14.63
CA SER A 360 6.24 -17.10 -15.24
C SER A 360 7.36 -17.76 -14.42
N SER A 361 8.40 -17.01 -14.04
CA SER A 361 9.53 -17.52 -13.25
C SER A 361 9.12 -18.09 -11.89
N PHE A 362 8.28 -17.36 -11.12
CA PHE A 362 7.75 -17.88 -9.86
C PHE A 362 6.86 -19.11 -10.06
N ARG A 363 6.07 -19.14 -11.14
CA ARG A 363 5.21 -20.28 -11.49
C ARG A 363 6.01 -21.52 -11.88
N GLU A 364 7.09 -21.37 -12.64
CA GLU A 364 8.00 -22.44 -13.04
C GLU A 364 8.74 -23.05 -11.84
N ARG A 365 9.08 -22.22 -10.84
CA ARG A 365 9.59 -22.65 -9.52
C ARG A 365 8.50 -23.25 -8.62
N GLY A 366 7.23 -23.23 -9.02
CA GLY A 366 6.09 -23.72 -8.23
C GLY A 366 5.75 -22.85 -7.01
N MET A 367 6.29 -21.63 -6.94
CA MET A 367 6.08 -20.67 -5.85
C MET A 367 4.72 -19.99 -5.95
N GLN A 368 4.39 -19.21 -4.92
CA GLN A 368 3.19 -18.40 -4.84
C GLN A 368 3.56 -16.92 -4.64
N VAL A 369 2.69 -16.00 -5.09
CA VAL A 369 2.95 -14.55 -4.99
C VAL A 369 1.77 -13.77 -4.45
N TRP A 370 2.05 -12.76 -3.62
CA TRP A 370 1.17 -11.61 -3.43
C TRP A 370 1.59 -10.49 -4.39
N LEU A 371 0.61 -9.82 -5.01
CA LEU A 371 0.84 -8.56 -5.72
C LEU A 371 0.48 -7.39 -4.80
N THR A 372 1.32 -6.35 -4.78
CA THR A 372 1.06 -5.16 -3.96
C THR A 372 1.55 -3.88 -4.64
N GLY A 373 0.88 -2.77 -4.37
CA GLY A 373 1.15 -1.44 -4.91
C GLY A 373 0.34 -0.40 -4.14
N HIS A 374 0.43 0.88 -4.49
CA HIS A 374 -0.29 1.91 -3.75
C HIS A 374 -1.72 2.13 -4.28
N VAL A 375 -1.87 2.65 -5.50
CA VAL A 375 -3.17 2.97 -6.11
C VAL A 375 -3.86 1.65 -6.52
N PRO A 376 -5.12 1.39 -6.12
CA PRO A 376 -5.79 0.14 -6.47
C PRO A 376 -6.12 0.08 -7.97
N PRO A 377 -6.06 -1.12 -8.58
CA PRO A 377 -6.37 -1.33 -9.99
C PRO A 377 -7.86 -1.16 -10.24
N HIS A 378 -8.26 0.00 -10.76
CA HIS A 378 -9.64 0.35 -11.05
C HIS A 378 -9.72 1.14 -12.37
N MET A 379 -10.76 0.87 -13.17
CA MET A 379 -11.05 1.60 -14.42
C MET A 379 -11.37 3.11 -14.23
N GLY A 380 -11.51 3.57 -12.99
CA GLY A 380 -11.64 4.99 -12.63
C GLY A 380 -10.35 5.66 -12.14
N TYR A 381 -9.22 4.94 -12.16
CA TYR A 381 -7.88 5.45 -11.80
C TYR A 381 -6.79 5.06 -12.80
N TYR A 382 -6.93 3.93 -13.51
CA TYR A 382 -5.88 3.47 -14.42
C TYR A 382 -6.22 3.83 -15.87
N TYR A 383 -5.18 4.10 -16.67
CA TYR A 383 -5.31 4.09 -18.14
C TYR A 383 -5.97 2.77 -18.60
N ASP A 384 -6.90 2.85 -19.56
CA ASP A 384 -7.66 1.67 -20.06
C ASP A 384 -6.73 0.49 -20.40
N ASN A 385 -5.62 0.76 -21.09
CA ASN A 385 -4.64 -0.25 -21.48
C ASN A 385 -3.92 -0.90 -20.27
N CYS A 386 -3.58 -0.14 -19.23
CA CYS A 386 -3.00 -0.66 -17.99
C CYS A 386 -4.02 -1.48 -17.19
N TYR A 387 -5.27 -1.02 -17.10
CA TYR A 387 -6.33 -1.78 -16.43
C TYR A 387 -6.56 -3.14 -17.11
N LEU A 388 -6.63 -3.14 -18.45
CA LEU A 388 -6.77 -4.35 -19.25
C LEU A 388 -5.59 -5.31 -19.10
N ARG A 389 -4.34 -4.83 -19.18
CA ARG A 389 -3.14 -5.68 -19.04
C ARG A 389 -2.96 -6.24 -17.63
N TYR A 390 -3.19 -5.43 -16.59
CA TYR A 390 -3.16 -5.92 -15.20
C TYR A 390 -4.26 -6.95 -14.96
N GLY A 391 -5.49 -6.68 -15.44
CA GLY A 391 -6.61 -7.59 -15.36
C GLY A 391 -6.34 -8.93 -16.06
N ASP A 392 -5.71 -8.90 -17.25
CA ASP A 392 -5.25 -10.10 -17.96
C ASP A 392 -4.21 -10.88 -17.16
N LEU A 393 -3.13 -10.26 -16.70
CA LEU A 393 -2.08 -10.91 -15.91
C LEU A 393 -2.64 -11.58 -14.65
N ALA A 394 -3.45 -10.84 -13.88
CA ALA A 394 -4.12 -11.36 -12.68
C ALA A 394 -5.07 -12.54 -13.00
N LEU A 395 -5.79 -12.48 -14.12
CA LEU A 395 -6.68 -13.53 -14.58
C LEU A 395 -5.96 -14.68 -15.32
N ARG A 396 -4.70 -14.53 -15.73
CA ARG A 396 -3.85 -15.60 -16.25
C ARG A 396 -3.21 -16.41 -15.14
N TYR A 397 -2.52 -15.80 -14.19
CA TYR A 397 -1.68 -16.48 -13.19
C TYR A 397 -2.43 -16.89 -11.90
N GLN A 398 -3.67 -17.39 -12.02
CA GLN A 398 -4.52 -17.75 -10.87
C GLN A 398 -4.07 -18.99 -10.09
N ASP A 399 -3.11 -19.76 -10.61
CA ASP A 399 -2.43 -20.84 -9.88
C ASP A 399 -1.18 -20.40 -9.12
N THR A 400 -0.74 -19.15 -9.31
CA THR A 400 0.48 -18.57 -8.74
C THR A 400 0.17 -17.39 -7.82
N ILE A 401 -0.79 -16.53 -8.19
CA ILE A 401 -1.20 -15.38 -7.38
C ILE A 401 -2.17 -15.82 -6.27
N VAL A 402 -1.80 -15.55 -5.02
CA VAL A 402 -2.63 -15.85 -3.83
C VAL A 402 -3.56 -14.71 -3.43
N GLY A 403 -3.21 -13.46 -3.75
CA GLY A 403 -4.06 -12.28 -3.54
C GLY A 403 -3.37 -10.97 -3.92
N HIS A 404 -4.11 -9.87 -3.77
CA HIS A 404 -3.69 -8.52 -4.15
C HIS A 404 -3.98 -7.51 -3.01
N LEU A 405 -3.06 -6.57 -2.76
CA LEU A 405 -3.04 -5.68 -1.59
C LEU A 405 -2.69 -4.23 -1.97
N PHE A 406 -3.58 -3.27 -1.72
CA PHE A 406 -3.42 -1.85 -2.07
C PHE A 406 -3.84 -0.88 -0.95
N GLY A 407 -3.48 0.40 -1.11
CA GLY A 407 -3.75 1.52 -0.19
C GLY A 407 -4.55 2.65 -0.85
N HIS A 408 -4.10 3.90 -0.71
CA HIS A 408 -4.56 5.12 -1.41
C HIS A 408 -5.98 5.60 -1.06
N MET A 409 -6.97 4.71 -1.08
CA MET A 409 -8.38 5.06 -0.92
C MET A 409 -8.75 5.45 0.51
N ASN A 410 -7.91 5.12 1.49
CA ASN A 410 -8.12 5.37 2.91
C ASN A 410 -9.38 4.69 3.52
N ILE A 411 -10.02 3.79 2.78
CA ILE A 411 -11.27 3.10 3.12
C ILE A 411 -11.05 1.59 3.02
N ASP A 412 -11.42 0.86 4.07
CA ASP A 412 -11.40 -0.61 4.12
C ASP A 412 -12.40 -1.20 3.09
N HIS A 413 -11.93 -1.86 2.03
CA HIS A 413 -12.83 -2.62 1.17
C HIS A 413 -12.15 -3.75 0.39
N PHE A 414 -12.97 -4.49 -0.35
CA PHE A 414 -12.52 -5.39 -1.40
C PHE A 414 -13.47 -5.29 -2.60
N PHE A 415 -12.94 -5.48 -3.79
CA PHE A 415 -13.70 -5.55 -5.05
C PHE A 415 -13.23 -6.75 -5.89
N PHE A 416 -13.84 -6.95 -7.06
CA PHE A 416 -13.39 -7.94 -8.03
C PHE A 416 -12.96 -7.24 -9.32
N ILE A 417 -12.01 -7.84 -10.03
CA ILE A 417 -11.86 -7.63 -11.48
C ILE A 417 -12.39 -8.89 -12.16
N ASP A 418 -13.29 -8.74 -13.14
CA ASP A 418 -13.93 -9.87 -13.84
C ASP A 418 -13.82 -9.81 -15.37
N VAL A 419 -13.98 -10.97 -16.03
CA VAL A 419 -13.81 -11.09 -17.49
C VAL A 419 -14.88 -10.31 -18.28
N ASP A 420 -16.12 -10.27 -17.80
CA ASP A 420 -17.22 -9.57 -18.49
C ASP A 420 -17.11 -8.05 -18.29
N GLU A 421 -16.42 -7.60 -17.24
CA GLU A 421 -16.02 -6.21 -16.99
C GLU A 421 -14.89 -5.78 -17.93
N LEU A 422 -13.78 -6.53 -18.00
CA LEU A 422 -12.68 -6.22 -18.92
C LEU A 422 -13.15 -6.26 -20.39
N GLU A 423 -14.00 -7.22 -20.77
CA GLU A 423 -14.64 -7.24 -22.10
C GLU A 423 -15.59 -6.05 -22.36
N ALA A 424 -16.01 -5.32 -21.32
CA ALA A 424 -16.84 -4.13 -21.41
C ALA A 424 -16.04 -2.81 -21.40
N THR A 425 -14.81 -2.80 -20.87
CA THR A 425 -13.88 -1.66 -20.92
C THR A 425 -13.64 -1.24 -22.38
N PRO A 426 -14.12 -0.06 -22.82
CA PRO A 426 -13.87 0.40 -24.17
C PRO A 426 -12.41 0.83 -24.27
N VAL A 427 -11.66 0.33 -25.25
CA VAL A 427 -10.35 0.90 -25.57
C VAL A 427 -10.60 2.31 -26.15
N SER A 428 -10.28 3.38 -25.40
CA SER A 428 -10.36 4.76 -25.89
C SER A 428 -8.97 5.30 -26.25
N ASN A 429 -8.90 6.05 -27.35
CA ASN A 429 -7.68 6.72 -27.78
C ASN A 429 -7.53 8.07 -27.05
N GLY A 430 -7.43 8.04 -25.72
CA GLY A 430 -7.13 9.23 -24.90
C GLY A 430 -8.32 10.15 -24.54
N GLU A 431 -9.58 9.74 -24.76
CA GLU A 431 -10.73 10.50 -24.25
C GLU A 431 -10.93 10.29 -22.74
N VAL A 432 -10.62 11.33 -21.96
CA VAL A 432 -10.79 11.37 -20.50
C VAL A 432 -12.27 11.17 -20.11
N ARG A 433 -12.56 10.15 -19.29
CA ARG A 433 -13.91 9.85 -18.82
C ARG A 433 -14.22 10.56 -17.51
N THR A 434 -15.23 11.42 -17.51
CA THR A 434 -15.92 11.81 -16.27
C THR A 434 -16.80 10.65 -15.78
N MET A 435 -16.32 9.89 -14.79
CA MET A 435 -17.16 8.90 -14.10
C MET A 435 -18.30 9.59 -13.34
N GLY A 436 -19.53 9.21 -13.66
CA GLY A 436 -20.73 9.94 -13.25
C GLY A 436 -21.31 9.50 -11.90
N GLY A 437 -20.99 10.26 -10.85
CA GLY A 437 -21.90 10.56 -9.72
C GLY A 437 -22.42 9.40 -8.84
N GLN A 438 -21.85 8.20 -8.93
CA GLN A 438 -22.11 7.11 -7.99
C GLN A 438 -21.03 7.09 -6.91
N THR A 439 -21.41 6.78 -5.67
CA THR A 439 -20.45 6.56 -4.59
C THR A 439 -19.85 5.15 -4.69
N LEU A 440 -18.63 4.96 -4.18
CA LEU A 440 -17.97 3.65 -4.06
C LEU A 440 -18.90 2.57 -3.44
N MET A 441 -19.78 2.97 -2.52
CA MET A 441 -20.76 2.08 -1.89
C MET A 441 -21.82 1.55 -2.85
N GLU A 442 -22.23 2.37 -3.83
CA GLU A 442 -23.26 2.02 -4.81
C GLU A 442 -22.66 1.18 -5.95
N GLU A 443 -21.41 1.46 -6.34
CA GLU A 443 -20.60 0.67 -7.26
C GLU A 443 -20.34 -0.75 -6.71
N LEU A 444 -19.69 -0.87 -5.55
CA LEU A 444 -19.44 -2.16 -4.89
C LEU A 444 -20.72 -2.97 -4.64
N ARG A 445 -21.83 -2.30 -4.31
CA ARG A 445 -23.12 -2.97 -4.14
C ARG A 445 -23.59 -3.59 -5.45
N LYS A 446 -23.51 -2.82 -6.53
CA LYS A 446 -23.98 -3.18 -7.86
C LYS A 446 -23.17 -4.33 -8.44
N ASP A 447 -21.85 -4.32 -8.32
CA ASP A 447 -21.00 -5.42 -8.80
C ASP A 447 -21.32 -6.74 -8.06
N PHE A 448 -21.68 -6.64 -6.78
CA PHE A 448 -22.13 -7.78 -5.99
C PHE A 448 -23.57 -8.23 -6.32
N GLU A 449 -24.42 -7.36 -6.88
CA GLU A 449 -25.80 -7.63 -7.35
C GLU A 449 -25.83 -8.18 -8.79
N ASP A 450 -25.01 -7.65 -9.70
CA ASP A 450 -24.88 -8.08 -11.12
C ASP A 450 -24.12 -9.41 -11.27
N MET A 451 -23.43 -9.89 -10.21
CA MET A 451 -22.70 -11.16 -10.18
C MET A 451 -23.60 -12.35 -10.60
N PRO A 452 -23.20 -13.20 -11.59
CA PRO A 452 -24.02 -14.31 -12.11
C PRO A 452 -24.56 -15.27 -11.06
N SER A 453 -25.56 -16.11 -11.41
CA SER A 453 -26.14 -17.05 -10.44
C SER A 453 -25.13 -18.10 -9.93
N LYS A 454 -25.44 -18.76 -8.80
CA LYS A 454 -24.60 -19.84 -8.25
C LYS A 454 -24.37 -21.00 -9.24
N LYS A 455 -25.25 -21.21 -10.22
CA LYS A 455 -25.09 -22.26 -11.24
C LYS A 455 -24.17 -21.85 -12.39
N ASP A 456 -24.14 -20.56 -12.69
CA ASP A 456 -23.59 -20.02 -13.95
C ASP A 456 -22.24 -19.32 -13.73
N ILE A 457 -21.95 -18.92 -12.48
CA ILE A 457 -20.67 -18.31 -12.10
C ILE A 457 -19.49 -19.26 -12.36
N LYS A 458 -18.47 -18.72 -13.02
CA LYS A 458 -17.21 -19.40 -13.29
C LYS A 458 -16.15 -18.79 -12.37
N LEU A 459 -15.75 -19.52 -11.32
CA LEU A 459 -14.78 -19.04 -10.31
C LEU A 459 -13.35 -18.78 -10.84
N LYS A 460 -13.12 -19.09 -12.12
CA LYS A 460 -11.91 -18.75 -12.87
C LYS A 460 -11.98 -17.38 -13.56
N ASP A 461 -13.15 -16.75 -13.63
CA ASP A 461 -13.37 -15.51 -14.37
C ASP A 461 -13.38 -14.26 -13.45
N TYR A 462 -12.91 -14.43 -12.21
CA TYR A 462 -12.85 -13.41 -11.14
C TYR A 462 -11.49 -13.45 -10.42
N ILE A 463 -10.90 -12.29 -10.12
CA ILE A 463 -9.91 -12.10 -9.04
C ILE A 463 -10.46 -11.11 -8.00
N ALA A 464 -9.94 -11.15 -6.76
CA ALA A 464 -10.41 -10.32 -5.65
C ALA A 464 -9.27 -9.44 -5.14
N VAL A 465 -9.50 -8.13 -5.09
CA VAL A 465 -8.53 -7.12 -4.70
C VAL A 465 -8.90 -6.58 -3.32
N ASN A 466 -7.93 -6.47 -2.40
CA ASN A 466 -8.15 -5.88 -1.07
C ASN A 466 -7.49 -4.51 -0.97
N VAL A 467 -8.23 -3.56 -0.43
CA VAL A 467 -7.76 -2.21 -0.12
C VAL A 467 -7.82 -1.99 1.39
N ALA A 468 -6.75 -1.45 1.97
CA ALA A 468 -6.65 -1.21 3.40
C ALA A 468 -7.25 0.15 3.82
N ALA A 469 -7.82 0.19 5.03
CA ALA A 469 -7.94 1.44 5.77
C ALA A 469 -6.58 1.83 6.37
N SER A 470 -6.38 3.14 6.48
CA SER A 470 -5.06 3.77 6.61
C SER A 470 -4.76 4.35 7.98
N VAL A 471 -3.50 4.70 8.23
CA VAL A 471 -3.11 5.35 9.49
C VAL A 471 -3.43 6.85 9.51
N ILE A 472 -3.48 7.54 8.35
CA ILE A 472 -3.95 8.93 8.25
C ILE A 472 -5.37 9.12 8.81
N PRO A 473 -5.62 10.16 9.62
CA PRO A 473 -6.93 10.44 10.20
C PRO A 473 -7.93 11.09 9.21
N THR A 474 -7.90 10.71 7.93
CA THR A 474 -9.01 10.95 6.99
C THR A 474 -10.27 10.23 7.49
N TYR A 475 -10.09 8.99 7.96
CA TYR A 475 -11.09 8.20 8.69
C TYR A 475 -10.57 7.88 10.10
N LEU A 476 -11.07 6.85 10.78
CA LEU A 476 -10.44 6.36 12.01
C LEU A 476 -9.15 5.61 11.63
N PRO A 477 -7.98 5.94 12.22
CA PRO A 477 -6.73 5.26 11.88
C PRO A 477 -6.84 3.75 12.03
N GLY A 478 -6.41 3.02 11.00
CA GLY A 478 -6.54 1.58 10.83
C GLY A 478 -5.20 0.88 10.55
N VAL A 479 -5.13 -0.40 10.91
CA VAL A 479 -4.02 -1.32 10.60
C VAL A 479 -4.59 -2.71 10.35
N ARG A 480 -4.06 -3.45 9.36
CA ARG A 480 -4.54 -4.78 9.00
C ARG A 480 -3.49 -5.86 9.27
N VAL A 481 -3.90 -6.96 9.89
CA VAL A 481 -3.07 -8.18 9.99
C VAL A 481 -3.79 -9.32 9.29
N PHE A 482 -3.14 -9.91 8.29
CA PHE A 482 -3.61 -11.11 7.61
C PHE A 482 -3.13 -12.37 8.33
N SER A 483 -3.82 -13.48 8.11
CA SER A 483 -3.33 -14.82 8.44
C SER A 483 -3.43 -15.73 7.22
N TYR A 484 -2.44 -16.59 7.05
CA TYR A 484 -2.34 -17.55 5.96
C TYR A 484 -1.98 -18.94 6.48
N ASN A 485 -2.22 -19.97 5.67
CA ASN A 485 -2.08 -21.35 6.08
C ASN A 485 -0.62 -21.82 6.03
N ILE A 486 -0.09 -22.31 7.16
CA ILE A 486 1.28 -22.86 7.28
C ILE A 486 1.32 -24.37 7.54
N THR A 487 0.19 -25.07 7.37
CA THR A 487 0.13 -26.54 7.45
C THR A 487 1.12 -27.16 6.46
N GLY A 488 1.98 -28.08 6.91
CA GLY A 488 3.00 -28.71 6.07
C GLY A 488 4.22 -27.83 5.77
N LEU A 489 4.31 -26.63 6.37
CA LEU A 489 5.45 -25.71 6.28
C LEU A 489 6.17 -25.58 7.64
N GLU A 490 5.96 -26.50 8.58
CA GLU A 490 6.41 -26.35 9.98
C GLU A 490 7.94 -26.45 10.16
N ASP A 491 8.65 -27.07 9.21
CA ASP A 491 10.12 -27.12 9.15
C ASP A 491 10.73 -26.02 8.26
N ASP A 492 9.93 -25.40 7.40
CA ASP A 492 10.30 -24.22 6.60
C ASP A 492 10.40 -23.02 7.56
N ARG A 493 11.60 -22.46 7.67
CA ARG A 493 11.92 -21.44 8.68
C ARG A 493 12.61 -20.26 8.04
N ILE A 494 12.18 -19.06 8.41
CA ILE A 494 12.83 -17.82 7.98
C ILE A 494 14.28 -17.86 8.49
N ASP A 495 15.22 -17.71 7.56
CA ASP A 495 16.66 -17.84 7.79
C ASP A 495 17.28 -16.44 7.73
N GLU A 496 17.85 -15.99 8.86
CA GLU A 496 18.24 -14.59 9.08
C GLU A 496 19.36 -14.13 8.13
N ASP A 497 20.13 -15.07 7.56
CA ASP A 497 21.25 -14.79 6.64
C ASP A 497 20.87 -14.84 5.15
N VAL A 498 19.63 -15.24 4.78
CA VAL A 498 19.29 -15.49 3.36
C VAL A 498 19.07 -14.21 2.55
N PHE A 499 18.65 -13.11 3.17
CA PHE A 499 18.45 -11.81 2.49
C PHE A 499 19.73 -11.19 1.90
N PHE A 500 20.91 -11.76 2.19
CA PHE A 500 22.21 -11.32 1.64
C PHE A 500 22.90 -12.37 0.76
N ARG A 501 22.24 -13.48 0.41
CA ARG A 501 22.78 -14.43 -0.57
C ARG A 501 22.40 -14.02 -1.98
N GLN A 502 23.40 -13.48 -2.71
CA GLN A 502 23.37 -13.41 -4.17
C GLN A 502 22.94 -14.76 -4.73
N THR A 503 21.89 -14.77 -5.57
CA THR A 503 21.35 -16.01 -6.08
C THR A 503 22.34 -16.62 -7.09
N ALA A 504 22.83 -17.82 -6.80
CA ALA A 504 23.85 -18.47 -7.62
C ALA A 504 23.23 -18.93 -8.95
N GLN A 505 23.53 -18.21 -10.04
CA GLN A 505 23.00 -18.54 -11.36
C GLN A 505 23.37 -19.98 -11.78
N PRO A 506 22.44 -20.73 -12.40
CA PRO A 506 22.80 -21.91 -13.17
C PRO A 506 23.87 -21.56 -14.20
N ARG A 507 24.82 -22.47 -14.42
CA ARG A 507 25.75 -22.34 -15.54
C ARG A 507 25.10 -22.99 -16.75
N ASP A 508 24.74 -22.18 -17.74
CA ASP A 508 24.55 -22.70 -19.09
C ASP A 508 25.89 -23.20 -19.63
N THR A 509 25.85 -24.31 -20.35
CA THR A 509 27.00 -24.89 -21.04
C THR A 509 26.63 -25.13 -22.50
N ASP A 510 27.30 -24.36 -23.35
CA ASP A 510 27.75 -24.70 -24.71
C ASP A 510 26.70 -25.14 -25.76
N GLU A 511 26.53 -24.24 -26.73
CA GLU A 511 26.58 -24.50 -28.19
C GLU A 511 25.59 -25.50 -28.83
N ASP A 512 24.82 -25.05 -29.83
CA ASP A 512 25.31 -25.13 -31.23
C ASP A 512 24.55 -24.18 -32.20
N ASN A 513 24.99 -24.14 -33.46
CA ASN A 513 24.68 -23.15 -34.49
C ASN A 513 23.53 -23.54 -35.43
N ALA A 514 22.80 -22.56 -35.99
CA ALA A 514 22.09 -22.67 -37.27
C ALA A 514 21.74 -21.30 -37.89
N ASP A 515 22.65 -20.81 -38.74
CA ASP A 515 22.45 -20.06 -40.00
C ASP A 515 21.59 -18.76 -40.10
N GLN A 516 21.98 -17.99 -41.12
CA GLN A 516 21.42 -16.70 -41.54
C GLN A 516 20.55 -16.90 -42.80
N ASP A 517 19.57 -16.03 -43.04
CA ASP A 517 19.08 -15.74 -44.39
C ASP A 517 18.63 -14.27 -44.47
N GLU A 518 19.25 -13.50 -45.35
CA GLU A 518 18.89 -12.11 -45.67
C GLU A 518 17.93 -12.09 -46.87
N VAL A 519 16.78 -11.41 -46.78
CA VAL A 519 16.01 -11.02 -47.99
C VAL A 519 15.40 -9.61 -47.82
N ASN A 520 16.08 -8.65 -48.45
CA ASN A 520 15.62 -7.43 -49.13
C ASN A 520 14.57 -6.49 -48.52
N GLU A 521 14.92 -5.22 -48.62
CA GLU A 521 14.05 -4.05 -48.68
C GLU A 521 13.22 -4.04 -49.99
N ASP A 522 12.05 -3.40 -49.97
CA ASP A 522 11.40 -2.80 -51.15
C ASP A 522 10.67 -1.52 -50.68
N GLU A 523 10.79 -0.43 -51.43
CA GLU A 523 10.21 0.88 -51.10
C GLU A 523 8.78 1.05 -51.65
N GLU A 524 8.00 1.99 -51.11
CA GLU A 524 7.46 3.17 -51.84
C GLU A 524 6.13 3.75 -51.30
N HIS A 525 6.12 5.10 -51.26
CA HIS A 525 4.99 6.04 -51.37
C HIS A 525 4.12 6.42 -50.13
N GLU A 526 4.08 7.75 -49.92
CA GLU A 526 3.21 8.49 -48.99
C GLU A 526 2.06 9.21 -49.73
N GLU A 527 1.19 9.85 -48.94
CA GLU A 527 0.28 10.96 -49.30
C GLU A 527 -0.97 10.70 -50.19
N PRO A 528 -2.01 11.57 -50.12
CA PRO A 528 -2.13 12.80 -49.31
C PRO A 528 -3.29 12.82 -48.29
N SER A 529 -3.32 13.86 -47.46
CA SER A 529 -4.35 14.17 -46.47
C SER A 529 -5.70 14.63 -47.07
N VAL A 530 -6.77 14.51 -46.27
CA VAL A 530 -8.02 15.26 -46.48
C VAL A 530 -8.52 15.79 -45.13
N GLU A 531 -8.36 17.09 -44.89
CA GLU A 531 -9.06 17.79 -43.82
C GLU A 531 -10.54 17.97 -44.20
N LEU A 532 -11.45 17.78 -43.24
CA LEU A 532 -12.80 18.35 -43.27
C LEU A 532 -13.13 18.90 -41.89
N THR A 533 -13.66 20.13 -41.88
CA THR A 533 -13.80 20.98 -40.69
C THR A 533 -15.03 20.68 -39.86
N ASP A 534 -14.94 20.91 -38.56
CA ASP A 534 -16.11 21.11 -37.70
C ASP A 534 -17.02 22.23 -38.24
N GLU A 535 -18.31 21.92 -38.41
CA GLU A 535 -19.37 22.67 -37.71
C GLU A 535 -20.75 21.98 -37.84
N GLN A 536 -21.61 22.23 -36.85
CA GLN A 536 -23.07 22.04 -36.92
C GLN A 536 -23.64 20.60 -37.08
N ARG A 537 -23.54 19.80 -36.00
CA ARG A 537 -24.78 19.17 -35.44
C ARG A 537 -24.72 18.87 -33.94
N LEU A 538 -24.91 19.92 -33.13
CA LEU A 538 -25.47 19.78 -31.79
C LEU A 538 -26.93 19.25 -31.86
N ASP A 539 -27.49 18.86 -30.71
CA ASP A 539 -28.89 18.41 -30.48
C ASP A 539 -29.27 16.91 -30.68
N ASP A 540 -28.40 15.93 -30.40
CA ASP A 540 -28.83 14.52 -30.23
C ASP A 540 -28.21 13.72 -29.05
N LEU A 541 -27.21 14.28 -28.33
CA LEU A 541 -26.58 13.60 -27.18
C LEU A 541 -27.31 13.82 -25.85
N LYS A 542 -28.58 13.41 -25.78
CA LYS A 542 -29.33 13.24 -24.51
C LYS A 542 -29.85 11.81 -24.35
N LYS A 543 -28.94 10.87 -24.11
CA LYS A 543 -29.27 9.50 -23.67
C LYS A 543 -28.30 8.98 -22.61
N ASP A 544 -28.75 9.00 -21.36
CA ASP A 544 -28.29 8.13 -20.28
C ASP A 544 -27.90 6.73 -20.81
N ARG A 545 -26.65 6.34 -20.62
CA ARG A 545 -26.22 4.94 -20.74
C ARG A 545 -25.61 4.46 -19.43
N ARG A 546 -26.47 4.46 -18.41
CA ARG A 546 -26.27 3.81 -17.12
C ARG A 546 -25.76 2.37 -17.34
N PRO A 547 -24.79 1.86 -16.56
CA PRO A 547 -24.46 0.45 -16.59
C PRO A 547 -25.68 -0.34 -16.08
N GLY A 548 -26.28 -1.14 -16.96
CA GLY A 548 -27.49 -1.91 -16.70
C GLY A 548 -27.96 -2.61 -17.98
N HIS A 549 -28.46 -3.84 -17.85
CA HIS A 549 -28.79 -4.76 -18.95
C HIS A 549 -27.58 -5.25 -19.78
N ARG A 550 -26.68 -6.02 -19.14
CA ARG A 550 -25.72 -6.92 -19.83
C ARG A 550 -26.45 -8.08 -20.52
N HIS A 551 -27.28 -7.80 -21.54
CA HIS A 551 -27.58 -8.81 -22.56
C HIS A 551 -26.33 -8.96 -23.44
N GLY A 552 -25.80 -10.18 -23.54
CA GLY A 552 -24.50 -10.44 -24.16
C GLY A 552 -24.41 -9.86 -25.57
N ARG A 553 -23.52 -8.87 -25.75
CA ARG A 553 -23.16 -8.36 -27.08
C ARG A 553 -22.49 -9.50 -27.87
N PRO A 554 -22.64 -9.55 -29.21
CA PRO A 554 -21.81 -10.44 -30.02
C PRO A 554 -20.33 -10.10 -29.78
N LYS A 555 -19.54 -11.07 -29.32
CA LYS A 555 -18.09 -10.91 -29.20
C LYS A 555 -17.52 -10.59 -30.59
N SER A 556 -16.62 -9.61 -30.68
CA SER A 556 -16.05 -9.20 -31.96
C SER A 556 -15.07 -10.23 -32.51
N ASP A 557 -14.84 -10.16 -33.82
CA ASP A 557 -14.07 -11.16 -34.55
C ASP A 557 -12.55 -11.05 -34.29
N CYS A 558 -12.03 -11.95 -33.46
CA CYS A 558 -10.60 -12.08 -33.13
C CYS A 558 -9.72 -12.59 -34.29
N SER A 559 -10.19 -12.61 -35.53
CA SER A 559 -9.34 -12.80 -36.72
C SER A 559 -8.89 -11.48 -37.35
N ARG A 560 -9.27 -10.34 -36.76
CA ARG A 560 -8.94 -9.00 -37.26
C ARG A 560 -8.02 -8.21 -36.32
N PRO A 561 -7.06 -7.44 -36.85
CA PRO A 561 -6.15 -6.62 -36.03
C PRO A 561 -6.87 -5.65 -35.09
N GLU A 562 -7.97 -4.99 -35.52
CA GLU A 562 -8.70 -4.03 -34.67
C GLU A 562 -9.49 -4.69 -33.51
N ASN A 563 -9.31 -5.99 -33.30
CA ASN A 563 -9.87 -6.77 -32.22
C ASN A 563 -8.82 -7.56 -31.42
N GLU A 564 -7.54 -7.57 -31.81
CA GLU A 564 -6.53 -8.45 -31.19
C GLU A 564 -6.36 -8.17 -29.68
N ASP A 565 -6.22 -6.88 -29.32
CA ASP A 565 -6.08 -6.39 -27.93
C ASP A 565 -7.35 -6.52 -27.07
N LYS A 566 -8.50 -6.89 -27.66
CA LYS A 566 -9.75 -6.99 -26.89
C LYS A 566 -9.66 -8.21 -25.97
N PRO A 567 -10.07 -8.14 -24.69
CA PRO A 567 -9.78 -9.22 -23.74
C PRO A 567 -10.26 -10.60 -24.16
N HIS A 568 -11.43 -10.73 -24.81
CA HIS A 568 -11.91 -12.02 -25.32
C HIS A 568 -11.07 -12.61 -26.47
N CYS A 569 -10.19 -11.81 -27.06
CA CYS A 569 -9.19 -12.20 -28.05
C CYS A 569 -7.83 -12.44 -27.37
N VAL A 570 -7.33 -11.55 -26.50
CA VAL A 570 -6.11 -11.80 -25.70
C VAL A 570 -6.20 -13.14 -24.93
N PHE A 571 -7.33 -13.38 -24.25
CA PHE A 571 -7.65 -14.63 -23.53
C PHE A 571 -7.82 -15.88 -24.43
N LYS A 572 -7.80 -15.73 -25.76
CA LYS A 572 -7.85 -16.82 -26.75
C LYS A 572 -6.44 -17.20 -27.22
N HIS A 573 -5.48 -16.28 -27.16
CA HIS A 573 -4.12 -16.45 -27.69
C HIS A 573 -3.08 -16.77 -26.61
N LYS A 574 -3.19 -16.21 -25.39
CA LYS A 574 -2.32 -16.57 -24.25
C LYS A 574 -2.95 -17.66 -23.36
N PRO A 575 -2.17 -18.60 -22.79
CA PRO A 575 -2.70 -19.63 -21.90
C PRO A 575 -3.18 -19.06 -20.56
N ARG A 576 -4.18 -19.71 -19.96
CA ARG A 576 -4.75 -19.31 -18.67
C ARG A 576 -4.45 -20.33 -17.57
N TYR A 577 -3.51 -19.99 -16.71
CA TYR A 577 -3.03 -20.82 -15.61
C TYR A 577 -4.00 -20.80 -14.41
N TYR A 578 -5.10 -21.52 -14.57
CA TYR A 578 -6.12 -21.68 -13.52
C TYR A 578 -6.13 -23.10 -12.95
N SER A 579 -6.03 -23.20 -11.63
CA SER A 579 -6.31 -24.41 -10.88
C SER A 579 -7.41 -24.18 -9.85
N LYS A 580 -8.33 -25.13 -9.69
CA LYS A 580 -9.23 -25.21 -8.51
C LYS A 580 -8.43 -25.47 -7.23
N ASP A 581 -7.26 -26.07 -7.40
CA ASP A 581 -6.33 -26.52 -6.39
C ASP A 581 -5.16 -25.53 -6.19
N SER A 582 -5.34 -24.24 -6.54
CA SER A 582 -4.45 -23.17 -6.11
C SER A 582 -4.86 -22.60 -4.75
N PRO A 583 -3.95 -22.00 -3.98
CA PRO A 583 -4.23 -21.52 -2.62
C PRO A 583 -5.20 -20.32 -2.58
N SER A 584 -5.36 -19.55 -3.66
CA SER A 584 -6.42 -18.53 -3.78
C SER A 584 -7.80 -19.12 -4.13
N ARG A 585 -7.88 -20.39 -4.50
CA ARG A 585 -9.13 -21.07 -4.94
C ARG A 585 -9.60 -22.18 -4.00
N SER A 586 -8.71 -22.81 -3.22
CA SER A 586 -9.09 -23.74 -2.14
C SER A 586 -8.04 -23.79 -1.02
N ASN A 587 -8.50 -23.83 0.23
CA ASN A 587 -7.66 -23.75 1.43
C ASN A 587 -6.64 -24.91 1.52
N ARG A 588 -5.36 -24.56 1.43
CA ARG A 588 -4.15 -25.41 1.44
C ARG A 588 -2.95 -24.56 1.91
N PRO A 589 -1.70 -25.06 1.93
CA PRO A 589 -0.55 -24.23 2.33
C PRO A 589 -0.49 -22.93 1.51
N LEU A 590 -0.07 -21.83 2.15
CA LEU A 590 -0.03 -20.47 1.60
C LEU A 590 -1.41 -19.83 1.27
N SER A 591 -2.54 -20.51 1.48
CA SER A 591 -3.87 -19.90 1.33
C SER A 591 -4.10 -18.77 2.34
N PRO A 592 -4.67 -17.61 1.94
CA PRO A 592 -5.13 -16.62 2.89
C PRO A 592 -6.35 -17.14 3.65
N LEU A 593 -6.28 -17.13 4.98
CA LEU A 593 -7.30 -17.64 5.89
C LEU A 593 -8.25 -16.53 6.39
N GLY A 594 -7.77 -15.29 6.45
CA GLY A 594 -8.53 -14.16 6.96
C GLY A 594 -7.65 -12.96 7.26
N TYR A 595 -8.29 -11.91 7.74
CA TYR A 595 -7.59 -10.77 8.34
C TYR A 595 -8.38 -10.22 9.52
N THR A 596 -7.68 -9.44 10.34
CA THR A 596 -8.21 -8.67 11.45
C THR A 596 -7.91 -7.20 11.18
N GLN A 597 -8.97 -6.39 11.17
CA GLN A 597 -8.86 -4.94 11.07
C GLN A 597 -8.77 -4.38 12.49
N PHE A 598 -7.67 -3.70 12.77
CA PHE A 598 -7.47 -2.90 13.97
C PHE A 598 -7.79 -1.45 13.68
N TYR A 599 -8.27 -0.74 14.71
CA TYR A 599 -8.57 0.68 14.63
C TYR A 599 -8.23 1.43 15.91
N LEU A 600 -8.00 2.73 15.80
CA LEU A 600 -7.65 3.64 16.90
C LEU A 600 -8.82 4.60 17.22
N PRO A 601 -9.85 4.15 17.97
CA PRO A 601 -10.98 5.00 18.33
C PRO A 601 -10.56 6.12 19.30
N LYS A 602 -11.34 7.19 19.29
CA LYS A 602 -11.27 8.36 20.20
C LYS A 602 -10.22 9.44 19.83
N VAL A 603 -9.46 9.32 18.73
CA VAL A 603 -8.41 10.31 18.34
C VAL A 603 -8.88 11.77 18.34
N ASN A 604 -10.10 12.07 17.84
CA ASN A 604 -10.70 13.42 17.82
C ASN A 604 -10.93 14.06 19.19
N LYS A 605 -10.73 13.33 20.29
CA LYS A 605 -10.91 13.91 21.62
C LYS A 605 -9.73 14.85 21.93
N GLN A 606 -10.07 16.09 22.23
CA GLN A 606 -9.18 17.01 22.94
C GLN A 606 -9.01 16.56 24.40
N THR A 607 -8.30 15.45 24.59
CA THR A 607 -8.00 14.82 25.88
C THR A 607 -6.54 14.38 25.90
N GLU A 608 -5.86 14.65 27.01
CA GLU A 608 -4.47 14.20 27.21
C GLU A 608 -4.29 12.68 27.28
N ALA A 609 -5.37 11.95 27.55
CA ALA A 609 -5.38 10.48 27.55
C ALA A 609 -4.96 9.94 26.18
N VAL A 610 -4.00 9.00 26.21
CA VAL A 610 -3.55 8.25 25.03
C VAL A 610 -4.71 7.36 24.54
N PRO A 611 -5.03 7.32 23.24
CA PRO A 611 -5.95 6.33 22.69
C PRO A 611 -5.28 4.95 22.61
N GLU A 612 -6.10 3.91 22.54
CA GLU A 612 -5.65 2.50 22.53
C GLU A 612 -6.19 1.85 21.26
N TRP A 613 -5.38 0.99 20.63
CA TRP A 613 -5.80 0.18 19.49
C TRP A 613 -6.72 -0.95 19.93
N PHE A 614 -7.74 -1.25 19.12
CA PHE A 614 -8.67 -2.37 19.35
C PHE A 614 -8.89 -3.16 18.06
N VAL A 615 -9.29 -4.42 18.18
CA VAL A 615 -9.93 -5.14 17.06
C VAL A 615 -11.26 -4.44 16.74
N GLU A 616 -11.42 -3.94 15.52
CA GLU A 616 -12.71 -3.44 15.05
C GLU A 616 -13.58 -4.60 14.56
N TYR A 617 -13.02 -5.42 13.67
CA TYR A 617 -13.62 -6.66 13.22
C TYR A 617 -12.56 -7.63 12.67
N THR A 618 -13.01 -8.84 12.37
CA THR A 618 -12.23 -9.83 11.64
C THR A 618 -13.13 -10.66 10.71
N THR A 619 -12.57 -11.15 9.62
CA THR A 619 -13.29 -12.00 8.67
C THR A 619 -13.55 -13.40 9.24
N PHE A 620 -12.74 -13.87 10.19
CA PHE A 620 -12.79 -15.20 10.77
C PHE A 620 -14.15 -15.57 11.41
N LYS A 621 -14.36 -16.89 11.55
CA LYS A 621 -15.36 -17.44 12.48
C LYS A 621 -14.92 -17.27 13.93
N ARG A 622 -15.80 -17.60 14.88
CA ARG A 622 -15.55 -17.49 16.33
C ARG A 622 -14.69 -18.63 16.90
N ASP A 623 -14.89 -19.84 16.39
CA ASP A 623 -14.26 -21.09 16.82
C ASP A 623 -12.74 -21.10 16.60
N VAL A 624 -12.26 -20.44 15.53
CA VAL A 624 -10.82 -20.35 15.20
C VAL A 624 -10.07 -19.21 15.91
N LEU A 625 -10.69 -18.49 16.86
CA LEU A 625 -10.06 -17.34 17.53
C LEU A 625 -9.52 -17.63 18.94
N TYR A 626 -10.01 -18.67 19.61
CA TYR A 626 -9.63 -18.99 20.99
C TYR A 626 -9.92 -20.47 21.31
N PRO A 627 -9.30 -21.07 22.34
CA PRO A 627 -9.54 -22.46 22.69
C PRO A 627 -11.02 -22.71 23.07
N SER A 628 -11.69 -23.59 22.33
CA SER A 628 -13.03 -24.03 22.71
C SER A 628 -12.98 -24.77 24.05
N THR A 629 -13.73 -24.29 25.05
CA THR A 629 -13.80 -24.85 26.41
C THR A 629 -14.33 -26.29 26.48
N SER A 630 -14.87 -26.80 25.37
CA SER A 630 -15.35 -28.18 25.21
C SER A 630 -14.32 -29.13 24.57
N SER A 631 -13.13 -28.64 24.23
CA SER A 631 -12.11 -29.39 23.50
C SER A 631 -11.42 -30.44 24.37
N LYS A 632 -11.85 -31.71 24.24
CA LYS A 632 -11.05 -32.86 24.71
C LYS A 632 -9.68 -32.81 24.03
N LYS A 633 -8.60 -32.80 24.83
CA LYS A 633 -7.20 -32.78 24.35
C LYS A 633 -7.00 -33.80 23.21
N ARG A 634 -6.90 -33.33 21.97
CA ARG A 634 -6.29 -34.11 20.90
C ARG A 634 -4.82 -34.22 21.26
N LYS A 635 -4.35 -35.42 21.60
CA LYS A 635 -2.91 -35.68 21.65
C LYS A 635 -2.35 -35.34 20.28
N GLY A 636 -1.23 -34.62 20.22
CA GLY A 636 -0.49 -34.41 18.99
C GLY A 636 -0.05 -35.75 18.37
N PRO A 637 0.50 -35.74 17.13
CA PRO A 637 1.01 -36.95 16.49
C PRO A 637 1.97 -37.68 17.46
N GLY A 638 1.74 -38.98 17.63
CA GLY A 638 2.48 -39.78 18.61
C GLY A 638 3.97 -39.78 18.29
N LYS A 639 4.82 -39.65 19.32
CA LYS A 639 6.28 -39.74 19.16
C LYS A 639 6.66 -40.98 18.34
N GLY A 640 7.44 -40.79 17.28
CA GLY A 640 8.20 -41.88 16.68
C GLY A 640 9.17 -42.49 17.71
N PRO A 641 9.44 -43.81 17.66
CA PRO A 641 10.31 -44.47 18.61
C PRO A 641 11.79 -44.17 18.31
N GLY A 642 12.42 -43.32 19.13
CA GLY A 642 13.86 -43.02 19.07
C GLY A 642 14.13 -41.53 18.86
N GLY A 643 14.36 -40.81 19.95
CA GLY A 643 14.71 -39.38 19.94
C GLY A 643 14.83 -38.88 21.37
N ASP A 644 16.05 -38.52 21.78
CA ASP A 644 16.37 -38.18 23.16
C ASP A 644 15.80 -36.82 23.58
N ALA A 645 15.55 -36.68 24.89
CA ALA A 645 14.78 -35.58 25.44
C ALA A 645 15.65 -34.34 25.74
N GLU A 646 16.09 -33.63 24.69
CA GLU A 646 16.71 -32.32 24.87
C GLU A 646 15.65 -31.27 25.28
N GLN A 647 15.98 -30.51 26.33
CA GLN A 647 14.99 -29.80 27.14
C GLN A 647 14.66 -28.42 26.54
N ARG A 648 13.74 -28.40 25.56
CA ARG A 648 13.25 -27.18 24.91
C ARG A 648 12.52 -26.24 25.88
N ASN A 649 13.24 -25.26 26.42
CA ASN A 649 12.65 -24.01 26.91
C ASN A 649 12.18 -23.19 25.70
N GLY A 650 10.96 -23.46 25.21
CA GLY A 650 10.28 -22.70 24.16
C GLY A 650 9.04 -21.99 24.73
N THR A 651 8.66 -20.89 24.10
CA THR A 651 7.41 -20.18 24.42
C THR A 651 6.19 -21.04 24.06
N ASP A 652 5.25 -21.16 25.00
CA ASP A 652 3.98 -21.89 24.81
C ASP A 652 3.04 -21.12 23.86
N TYR A 653 3.28 -21.24 22.56
CA TYR A 653 2.33 -20.80 21.54
C TYR A 653 1.09 -21.71 21.58
N GLU A 654 -0.06 -21.19 22.01
CA GLU A 654 -1.30 -21.94 21.96
C GLU A 654 -1.70 -22.24 20.51
N ILE A 655 -1.68 -23.52 20.16
CA ILE A 655 -2.01 -24.01 18.81
C ILE A 655 -3.54 -24.02 18.64
N GLY A 656 -4.02 -23.37 17.57
CA GLY A 656 -5.43 -23.31 17.22
C GLY A 656 -5.96 -24.55 16.48
N GLU A 657 -7.25 -24.57 16.14
CA GLU A 657 -7.90 -25.71 15.47
C GLU A 657 -7.24 -26.13 14.14
N TRP A 658 -6.50 -25.22 13.50
CA TRP A 658 -5.77 -25.45 12.25
C TRP A 658 -4.40 -26.14 12.42
N GLY A 659 -3.87 -26.28 13.64
CA GLY A 659 -2.51 -26.80 13.87
C GLY A 659 -1.41 -25.73 13.85
N GLN A 660 -1.76 -24.48 13.57
CA GLN A 660 -0.90 -23.29 13.62
C GLN A 660 -1.35 -22.31 14.75
N PRO A 661 -0.60 -21.25 15.07
CA PRO A 661 -1.00 -20.25 16.07
C PRO A 661 -2.35 -19.60 15.78
N TYR A 662 -3.04 -19.10 16.82
CA TYR A 662 -4.25 -18.32 16.64
C TYR A 662 -4.01 -17.05 15.80
N PRO A 663 -4.96 -16.66 14.94
CA PRO A 663 -4.77 -15.53 14.02
C PRO A 663 -4.76 -14.16 14.72
N ILE A 664 -5.22 -14.10 15.97
CA ILE A 664 -5.11 -12.93 16.85
C ILE A 664 -4.50 -13.40 18.18
N PRO A 665 -3.41 -12.80 18.68
CA PRO A 665 -2.91 -13.02 20.03
C PRO A 665 -4.03 -12.81 21.08
N LEU A 666 -4.21 -13.79 21.98
CA LEU A 666 -5.43 -13.87 22.78
C LEU A 666 -5.69 -12.64 23.67
N HIS A 667 -4.63 -11.97 24.13
CA HIS A 667 -4.74 -10.75 24.96
C HIS A 667 -5.27 -9.52 24.19
N LEU A 668 -5.22 -9.53 22.86
CA LEU A 668 -5.83 -8.49 22.00
C LEU A 668 -7.32 -8.72 21.76
N LEU A 669 -7.88 -9.88 22.16
CA LEU A 669 -9.29 -10.17 22.00
C LEU A 669 -10.16 -9.35 22.97
N PRO A 670 -11.30 -8.78 22.51
CA PRO A 670 -12.08 -7.85 23.31
C PRO A 670 -12.72 -8.56 24.52
N ALA A 671 -12.46 -8.02 25.72
CA ALA A 671 -12.85 -8.60 27.00
C ALA A 671 -12.28 -10.00 27.30
N TYR A 672 -11.10 -10.32 26.77
CA TYR A 672 -10.27 -11.43 27.23
C TYR A 672 -9.92 -11.31 28.72
N ASP A 673 -9.74 -12.46 29.37
CA ASP A 673 -9.34 -12.61 30.77
C ASP A 673 -8.67 -14.00 30.91
N PRO A 674 -7.39 -14.10 31.31
CA PRO A 674 -6.67 -15.39 31.38
C PRO A 674 -7.40 -16.47 32.20
N THR A 675 -8.09 -16.05 33.26
CA THR A 675 -8.82 -16.96 34.18
C THR A 675 -9.99 -17.70 33.51
N LEU A 676 -10.35 -17.35 32.27
CA LEU A 676 -11.30 -18.10 31.44
C LEU A 676 -10.73 -19.45 30.97
N PHE A 677 -9.46 -19.49 30.57
CA PHE A 677 -8.86 -20.64 29.88
C PHE A 677 -7.91 -21.46 30.76
N GLU A 678 -7.44 -20.88 31.87
CA GLU A 678 -6.75 -21.61 32.94
C GLU A 678 -7.56 -22.84 33.41
N GLN A 679 -6.94 -24.03 33.29
CA GLN A 679 -7.40 -25.27 33.89
C GLN A 679 -6.77 -25.43 35.29
N HIS A 680 -7.57 -25.77 36.30
CA HIS A 680 -7.07 -26.02 37.65
C HIS A 680 -6.10 -27.22 37.65
N GLN A 681 -4.80 -26.97 37.87
CA GLN A 681 -3.79 -28.01 38.10
C GLN A 681 -3.85 -28.55 39.55
N GLN A 682 -5.03 -28.99 39.99
CA GLN A 682 -5.27 -29.49 41.35
C GLN A 682 -6.12 -30.77 41.37
N GLU A 683 -5.63 -31.85 40.76
CA GLU A 683 -6.16 -33.20 41.02
C GLU A 683 -5.14 -34.31 40.63
N ALA A 684 -3.96 -34.29 41.28
CA ALA A 684 -2.91 -35.31 41.07
C ALA A 684 -1.93 -35.44 42.25
N ASN A 685 -2.40 -35.93 43.41
CA ASN A 685 -1.54 -36.58 44.43
C ASN A 685 -2.39 -37.36 45.46
N PRO A 686 -2.54 -38.69 45.33
CA PRO A 686 -3.35 -39.52 46.24
C PRO A 686 -2.52 -40.38 47.21
N GLU A 687 -1.52 -39.80 47.87
CA GLU A 687 -0.66 -40.40 48.93
C GLU A 687 -0.14 -39.24 49.81
N GLU A 688 -0.09 -39.25 51.16
CA GLU A 688 -0.54 -40.22 52.19
C GLU A 688 -1.26 -39.47 53.35
N GLY A 689 -1.86 -40.19 54.30
CA GLY A 689 -2.17 -39.64 55.63
C GLY A 689 -3.51 -40.06 56.24
N LYS A 690 -3.48 -40.90 57.29
CA LYS A 690 -4.64 -41.16 58.17
C LYS A 690 -4.57 -40.24 59.40
N GLY A 691 -5.70 -39.64 59.77
CA GLY A 691 -5.86 -38.90 61.02
C GLY A 691 -7.35 -38.66 61.32
N ASP A 692 -7.76 -38.85 62.57
CA ASP A 692 -9.17 -38.88 62.98
C ASP A 692 -9.70 -37.53 63.49
N SER A 693 -10.89 -37.14 62.99
CA SER A 693 -11.91 -36.32 63.68
C SER A 693 -11.61 -34.82 64.00
N PRO A 694 -12.64 -33.98 64.27
CA PRO A 694 -13.99 -33.99 63.70
C PRO A 694 -14.51 -32.59 63.26
N ALA A 695 -15.40 -32.60 62.26
CA ALA A 695 -16.52 -31.65 62.06
C ALA A 695 -16.29 -30.12 62.20
N SER A 696 -15.99 -29.46 61.08
CA SER A 696 -16.37 -28.05 60.82
C SER A 696 -17.26 -27.95 59.59
N LYS A 697 -18.53 -27.57 59.75
CA LYS A 697 -19.48 -27.36 58.64
C LYS A 697 -19.46 -25.90 58.16
N ASP A 698 -18.49 -25.52 57.34
CA ASP A 698 -18.43 -24.20 56.70
C ASP A 698 -17.91 -24.25 55.24
N HIS A 699 -18.52 -25.11 54.42
CA HIS A 699 -18.37 -25.09 52.96
C HIS A 699 -19.72 -25.23 52.26
N ASN A 700 -20.07 -24.22 51.46
CA ASN A 700 -20.83 -24.26 50.19
C ASN A 700 -21.49 -22.90 49.88
N ASN A 701 -20.67 -21.88 49.58
CA ASN A 701 -21.16 -20.65 48.94
C ASN A 701 -20.07 -20.01 48.04
N SER A 702 -18.83 -19.95 48.56
CA SER A 702 -17.65 -19.39 47.88
C SER A 702 -17.43 -19.85 46.44
N ASP A 703 -17.74 -21.11 46.14
CA ASP A 703 -17.40 -21.72 44.85
C ASP A 703 -18.53 -21.57 43.83
N LYS A 704 -19.79 -21.43 44.29
CA LYS A 704 -20.89 -20.95 43.43
C LYS A 704 -20.65 -19.51 43.00
N ASP A 705 -20.26 -18.63 43.92
CA ASP A 705 -19.99 -17.23 43.62
C ASP A 705 -18.84 -17.09 42.60
N LYS A 706 -17.83 -17.99 42.66
CA LYS A 706 -16.75 -18.09 41.66
C LYS A 706 -17.25 -18.60 40.31
N ASP A 707 -18.03 -19.67 40.29
CA ASP A 707 -18.54 -20.27 39.05
C ASP A 707 -19.52 -19.34 38.31
N GLU A 708 -20.46 -18.71 39.03
CA GLU A 708 -21.32 -17.66 38.46
C GLU A 708 -20.50 -16.46 37.96
N GLY A 709 -19.42 -16.10 38.67
CA GLY A 709 -18.43 -15.12 38.22
C GLY A 709 -17.74 -15.51 36.90
N LYS A 710 -17.21 -16.74 36.80
CA LYS A 710 -16.53 -17.25 35.60
C LYS A 710 -17.50 -17.42 34.43
N GLU A 711 -18.73 -17.88 34.66
CA GLU A 711 -19.77 -17.93 33.62
C GLU A 711 -20.17 -16.53 33.14
N SER A 712 -20.30 -15.56 34.06
CA SER A 712 -20.60 -14.16 33.71
C SER A 712 -19.48 -13.52 32.87
N LYS A 713 -18.21 -13.77 33.22
CA LYS A 713 -17.03 -13.39 32.40
C LYS A 713 -17.09 -14.05 31.02
N LEU A 714 -17.30 -15.36 30.94
CA LEU A 714 -17.34 -16.11 29.67
C LEU A 714 -18.48 -15.60 28.76
N ARG A 715 -19.68 -15.44 29.32
CA ARG A 715 -20.83 -14.84 28.62
C ARG A 715 -20.55 -13.39 28.18
N ARG A 716 -19.68 -12.63 28.85
CA ARG A 716 -19.24 -11.28 28.41
C ARG A 716 -18.25 -11.39 27.24
N PHE A 717 -17.25 -12.25 27.33
CA PHE A 717 -16.27 -12.53 26.27
C PHE A 717 -16.95 -13.02 24.99
N GLU A 718 -17.80 -14.05 25.05
CA GLU A 718 -18.53 -14.55 23.87
C GLU A 718 -19.39 -13.47 23.19
N ARG A 719 -20.01 -12.57 23.99
CA ARG A 719 -20.78 -11.42 23.48
C ARG A 719 -19.90 -10.31 22.90
N ALA A 720 -18.63 -10.25 23.26
CA ALA A 720 -17.65 -9.35 22.65
C ALA A 720 -17.13 -9.94 21.33
N ILE A 721 -16.67 -11.20 21.31
CA ILE A 721 -16.22 -11.86 20.07
C ILE A 721 -17.32 -11.87 19.00
N LYS A 722 -18.58 -12.15 19.38
CA LYS A 722 -19.72 -12.13 18.44
C LYS A 722 -19.92 -10.79 17.73
N LYS A 723 -19.43 -9.66 18.28
CA LYS A 723 -19.49 -8.34 17.62
C LYS A 723 -18.40 -8.16 16.57
N ILE A 724 -17.18 -8.62 16.87
CA ILE A 724 -16.02 -8.49 15.96
C ILE A 724 -16.00 -9.55 14.85
N THR A 725 -16.83 -10.59 14.91
CA THR A 725 -16.97 -11.59 13.82
C THR A 725 -18.26 -11.36 12.99
N PRO A 726 -18.36 -10.36 12.10
CA PRO A 726 -19.54 -10.19 11.26
C PRO A 726 -19.66 -11.27 10.18
N TYR A 727 -18.59 -11.52 9.42
CA TYR A 727 -18.65 -12.26 8.15
C TYR A 727 -18.50 -13.78 8.29
N LYS A 728 -17.68 -14.25 9.24
CA LYS A 728 -17.50 -15.67 9.60
C LYS A 728 -17.09 -16.54 8.40
N MET A 729 -16.12 -16.03 7.65
CA MET A 729 -15.51 -16.71 6.52
C MET A 729 -14.65 -17.88 7.06
N PRO A 730 -14.60 -19.03 6.36
CA PRO A 730 -13.71 -20.13 6.72
C PRO A 730 -12.26 -19.91 6.26
N ASP A 731 -12.10 -19.11 5.21
CA ASP A 731 -10.86 -18.73 4.52
C ASP A 731 -11.18 -17.55 3.57
N LEU A 732 -10.16 -16.91 2.99
CA LEU A 732 -10.27 -15.85 1.97
C LEU A 732 -10.03 -16.36 0.55
N THR A 733 -10.31 -17.63 0.25
CA THR A 733 -10.33 -18.07 -1.15
C THR A 733 -11.46 -17.37 -1.91
N ILE A 734 -11.31 -17.17 -3.21
CA ILE A 734 -12.29 -16.47 -4.05
C ILE A 734 -13.69 -17.11 -4.02
N PRO A 735 -13.87 -18.45 -3.92
CA PRO A 735 -15.18 -19.04 -3.65
C PRO A 735 -15.84 -18.58 -2.34
N ASN A 736 -15.10 -18.05 -1.36
CA ASN A 736 -15.62 -17.50 -0.12
C ASN A 736 -15.84 -15.97 -0.17
N TYR A 737 -15.02 -15.19 -0.87
CA TYR A 737 -15.36 -13.80 -1.23
C TYR A 737 -16.68 -13.74 -2.02
N VAL A 738 -16.84 -14.58 -3.04
CA VAL A 738 -18.08 -14.74 -3.82
C VAL A 738 -19.29 -15.14 -2.97
N LYS A 739 -19.08 -15.84 -1.84
CA LYS A 739 -20.14 -16.14 -0.86
C LYS A 739 -20.38 -14.99 0.12
N LEU A 740 -19.41 -14.09 0.34
CA LEU A 740 -19.57 -12.89 1.16
C LEU A 740 -20.38 -11.85 0.38
N SER A 741 -19.95 -11.45 -0.81
CA SER A 741 -20.65 -10.46 -1.66
C SER A 741 -22.12 -10.79 -1.86
N ARG A 742 -22.44 -12.04 -2.22
CA ARG A 742 -23.83 -12.51 -2.31
C ARG A 742 -24.61 -12.51 -0.99
N LYS A 743 -23.96 -12.61 0.18
CA LYS A 743 -24.63 -12.42 1.48
C LYS A 743 -24.83 -10.94 1.80
N LEU A 744 -23.88 -10.07 1.43
CA LEU A 744 -23.97 -8.63 1.66
C LEU A 744 -25.23 -8.09 0.97
N VAL A 745 -25.38 -8.33 -0.34
CA VAL A 745 -26.54 -7.85 -1.11
C VAL A 745 -27.85 -8.55 -0.73
N ALA A 746 -27.82 -9.84 -0.38
CA ALA A 746 -29.01 -10.58 0.05
C ALA A 746 -29.41 -10.34 1.52
N GLN A 747 -28.64 -9.58 2.30
CA GLN A 747 -28.90 -9.30 3.70
C GLN A 747 -28.61 -7.83 4.02
N GLU A 748 -29.62 -6.98 3.89
CA GLU A 748 -29.60 -5.54 4.23
C GLU A 748 -28.82 -5.23 5.52
N LYS A 749 -29.09 -5.94 6.63
CA LYS A 749 -28.39 -5.75 7.91
C LYS A 749 -26.90 -6.15 7.92
N MET A 750 -26.44 -6.90 6.92
CA MET A 750 -25.02 -7.18 6.68
C MET A 750 -24.42 -6.13 5.75
N TRP A 751 -25.16 -5.67 4.74
CA TRP A 751 -24.81 -4.50 3.93
C TRP A 751 -24.62 -3.23 4.80
N ASP A 752 -25.57 -2.93 5.68
CA ASP A 752 -25.52 -1.83 6.66
C ASP A 752 -24.29 -1.90 7.57
N LYS A 753 -23.82 -3.12 7.89
CA LYS A 753 -22.68 -3.31 8.78
C LYS A 753 -21.35 -3.25 8.06
N PHE A 754 -21.29 -3.70 6.80
CA PHE A 754 -20.19 -3.44 5.87
C PHE A 754 -20.05 -1.94 5.64
N SER A 755 -21.15 -1.24 5.30
CA SER A 755 -21.31 0.22 5.13
C SER A 755 -21.21 1.08 6.42
N GLN A 756 -20.59 0.51 7.45
CA GLN A 756 -20.23 1.14 8.72
C GLN A 756 -18.79 0.78 9.15
N LEU A 757 -18.19 -0.24 8.54
CA LEU A 757 -16.77 -0.60 8.67
C LEU A 757 -15.95 0.04 7.55
N MET A 758 -16.60 0.25 6.40
CA MET A 758 -16.37 1.39 5.50
C MET A 758 -16.90 2.68 6.14
#